data_AF-F0ZWU9-F1
#
_entry.id   AF-F0ZWU9-F1
#
_cell.length_a   1.000
_cell.length_b   1.000
_cell.length_c   1.000
_cell.angle_alpha   90.00
_cell.angle_beta   90.00
_cell.angle_gamma   90.00
#
_symmetry.space_group_name_H-M   'P 1'
#
loop_
_entity.id
_entity.type
_entity.pdbx_description
1 polymer ?
#
loop_
_entity_poly.entity_id
_entity_poly.type
_entity_poly.pdbx_seq_one_letter_code
_entity_poly.pdbx_strand_id
1 'polypeptide(L)'
;MESGGNVDNISNGIGGGSNYGSYSAGSPLPLPNLQDLFSIDTKCQSQYLQSKISTNYDSVKQSLKEATEKKNSSKIYTSLQNLTYYKIEKDLLETILQIINITDDKKTLRLAYYFLGEISQYKHLINNSAEIKNIQTIFNKEMQHKDISRKVVSLKTTALVAPNDVLVDSNILETISGILRKVGEDVDKTQKKKGFFSRATSDLGRERSLLQYSCFVACRNRFKNNPTLFMPIVEGIKCSDPVGARHSVSLTFDYALENPSTVSATTKRFIPLLKANKGKEAVYLVDPFARRNFIKLCGHLGTTPENKDFFQSICQSVMDSHLSVSFWAISTLCKFSWPTLESAHIEAIQYDAEMPHYESLAFQCSLVVGICNKMKAGFSIHSAGASSSSSSVIGGSSIGASSSSSSSSQQQILQQQQQQQLQQQQQQQSNPFLHLACKLISALSQSFVKYSYPKDPKTQQPIVGDWSFDEKLFNSQSVYPYHHNQSPFTGTPVNYLSANGPTILQSSSTQGNTNSVAPTQNNVNLNLPNGITSANITAASFPTSTSSSSKDTHPFSSLTPLILNLLNITPSISIRIQALKALVWLCPSNLEQSKLYLEAFRTQIRDPYHPTHLFKELFLELYKRIIASPILSPMLLALIYDWIDIIPYKTDVNLIVEIWKTIVDFGKVAREKLLQSIFKILDRSVHPDFRVVSLEIQKEIIKFLGDFSNTITYENPYRYESIKQNRSGANQSNSTSNMSLNSIILRLEEYAIFSPWQIRMEAVDALAKIAFLSSTVVKIHIYNFLNSAPNESHGWTCVKSNTSIIINTIDQLLTLRAKWLPQLKGTSLSTNQIRELKNDHTNLCLQIGLFFDQLSSDYLPLGIESKNLIFSK
;
A
#
# COMPACT_ATOMS: atom_id res chain seq x y z
N MET A 1 -3.82 -62.40 9.84
CA MET A 1 -2.80 -61.93 8.89
C MET A 1 -2.08 -60.78 9.60
N GLU A 2 -1.39 -61.09 10.71
CA GLU A 2 0.00 -61.63 10.76
C GLU A 2 1.00 -60.48 10.56
N SER A 3 1.57 -59.99 11.66
CA SER A 3 2.94 -60.30 12.15
C SER A 3 3.94 -59.26 11.62
N GLY A 4 4.81 -58.63 12.39
CA GLY A 4 5.44 -59.05 13.66
C GLY A 4 6.94 -59.23 13.41
N GLY A 5 7.79 -58.41 14.02
CA GLY A 5 9.24 -58.45 13.79
C GLY A 5 10.00 -57.30 14.47
N ASN A 6 10.71 -57.63 15.54
CA ASN A 6 11.64 -56.76 16.29
C ASN A 6 13.11 -57.11 15.91
N VAL A 7 14.06 -56.44 16.60
CA VAL A 7 15.43 -56.90 16.94
C VAL A 7 16.61 -56.22 16.19
N ASP A 8 17.08 -55.15 16.82
CA ASP A 8 18.44 -54.95 17.39
C ASP A 8 19.77 -54.97 16.57
N ASN A 9 20.48 -53.84 16.68
CA ASN A 9 21.83 -53.67 17.27
C ASN A 9 23.18 -53.74 16.51
N ILE A 10 24.04 -52.79 16.94
CA ILE A 10 25.50 -52.86 17.23
C ILE A 10 26.55 -52.58 16.11
N SER A 11 27.17 -51.40 16.28
CA SER A 11 28.52 -50.91 15.96
C SER A 11 29.58 -51.77 15.24
N ASN A 12 30.37 -51.16 14.35
CA ASN A 12 31.72 -50.64 14.67
C ASN A 12 32.37 -49.86 13.51
N GLY A 13 33.38 -49.04 13.81
CA GLY A 13 34.16 -48.25 12.84
C GLY A 13 35.61 -48.77 12.62
N ILE A 14 36.53 -47.83 12.31
CA ILE A 14 37.96 -48.00 11.88
C ILE A 14 38.08 -48.13 10.33
N GLY A 15 39.00 -47.42 9.63
CA GLY A 15 39.94 -46.36 10.04
C GLY A 15 41.10 -46.13 9.02
N GLY A 16 41.83 -45.01 9.17
CA GLY A 16 43.01 -44.60 8.37
C GLY A 16 42.67 -43.55 7.29
N GLY A 17 43.41 -42.47 7.02
CA GLY A 17 44.79 -42.02 7.32
C GLY A 17 45.34 -41.35 6.03
N SER A 18 46.10 -40.26 5.97
CA SER A 18 46.97 -39.54 6.92
C SER A 18 47.39 -38.12 6.41
N ASN A 19 47.79 -37.24 7.34
CA ASN A 19 48.61 -35.97 7.28
C ASN A 19 49.20 -35.45 5.94
N TYR A 20 49.45 -34.16 5.67
CA TYR A 20 49.74 -32.92 6.46
C TYR A 20 49.19 -31.65 5.73
N GLY A 21 49.17 -30.40 6.25
CA GLY A 21 49.41 -29.86 7.60
C GLY A 21 50.29 -28.57 7.68
N SER A 22 49.70 -27.35 7.69
CA SER A 22 50.39 -26.08 8.08
C SER A 22 49.47 -25.01 8.72
N TYR A 23 50.09 -24.14 9.54
CA TYR A 23 49.56 -23.11 10.48
C TYR A 23 48.96 -21.84 9.81
N SER A 24 48.28 -20.88 10.46
CA SER A 24 47.48 -20.75 11.71
C SER A 24 47.08 -19.26 11.88
N ALA A 25 45.81 -18.94 12.20
CA ALA A 25 45.40 -17.80 13.06
C ALA A 25 43.86 -17.64 13.14
N GLY A 26 43.30 -17.45 14.35
CA GLY A 26 41.95 -16.89 14.55
C GLY A 26 40.83 -17.88 14.91
N SER A 27 40.84 -18.42 16.13
CA SER A 27 39.80 -19.31 16.65
C SER A 27 38.44 -18.62 16.80
N PRO A 28 37.31 -19.21 16.36
CA PRO A 28 36.00 -18.87 16.88
C PRO A 28 35.83 -19.46 18.29
N LEU A 29 35.18 -18.70 19.18
CA LEU A 29 34.78 -19.18 20.51
C LEU A 29 33.85 -20.40 20.39
N PRO A 30 33.85 -21.34 21.37
CA PRO A 30 32.90 -22.43 21.38
C PRO A 30 31.48 -21.87 21.51
N LEU A 31 30.64 -22.15 20.50
CA LEU A 31 29.21 -21.93 20.59
C LEU A 31 28.65 -22.75 21.77
N PRO A 32 27.90 -22.14 22.71
CA PRO A 32 27.23 -22.90 23.75
C PRO A 32 26.20 -23.84 23.12
N ASN A 33 25.98 -24.98 23.77
CA ASN A 33 25.12 -26.03 23.27
C ASN A 33 23.70 -25.49 23.01
N LEU A 34 23.21 -25.60 21.77
CA LEU A 34 21.97 -24.95 21.34
C LEU A 34 20.70 -25.49 22.01
N GLN A 35 20.81 -26.58 22.80
CA GLN A 35 19.74 -27.12 23.63
C GLN A 35 19.66 -26.50 25.04
N ASP A 36 20.77 -25.95 25.56
CA ASP A 36 20.77 -25.30 26.88
C ASP A 36 20.21 -23.87 26.81
N LEU A 37 20.32 -23.18 25.66
CA LEU A 37 19.77 -21.83 25.48
C LEU A 37 18.23 -21.75 25.44
N PHE A 38 17.54 -22.87 25.17
CA PHE A 38 16.07 -22.94 25.16
C PHE A 38 15.48 -23.46 26.47
N SER A 39 16.31 -23.83 27.45
CA SER A 39 15.88 -24.29 28.78
C SER A 39 15.82 -23.16 29.82
N ILE A 40 15.85 -21.89 29.39
CA ILE A 40 15.41 -20.78 30.23
C ILE A 40 13.88 -20.84 30.31
N ASP A 41 13.41 -21.38 31.43
CA ASP A 41 12.01 -21.48 31.83
C ASP A 41 11.41 -20.05 31.91
N THR A 42 10.95 -19.52 30.77
CA THR A 42 10.40 -18.18 30.58
C THR A 42 8.96 -18.09 31.13
N LYS A 43 8.79 -18.59 32.36
CA LYS A 43 7.57 -18.47 33.15
C LYS A 43 7.31 -17.02 33.57
N CYS A 44 8.30 -16.12 33.57
CA CYS A 44 8.12 -14.70 33.84
C CYS A 44 7.91 -13.89 32.55
N GLN A 45 6.94 -12.97 32.54
CA GLN A 45 6.58 -12.16 31.36
C GLN A 45 7.62 -11.08 31.00
N SER A 46 8.60 -10.81 31.88
CA SER A 46 9.66 -9.82 31.63
C SER A 46 10.93 -10.13 32.44
N GLN A 47 12.07 -10.23 31.74
CA GLN A 47 13.38 -10.42 32.36
C GLN A 47 13.75 -9.28 33.33
N TYR A 48 13.30 -8.05 33.08
CA TYR A 48 13.50 -6.92 34.00
C TYR A 48 12.75 -7.13 35.33
N LEU A 49 11.50 -7.57 35.27
CA LEU A 49 10.69 -7.83 36.47
C LEU A 49 11.21 -9.04 37.25
N GLN A 50 11.70 -10.07 36.55
CA GLN A 50 12.35 -11.23 37.16
C GLN A 50 13.58 -10.84 38.03
N SER A 51 14.30 -9.76 37.68
CA SER A 51 15.41 -9.24 38.49
C SER A 51 14.99 -8.50 39.78
N LYS A 52 13.69 -8.22 39.96
CA LYS A 52 13.14 -7.43 41.07
C LYS A 52 12.25 -8.21 42.03
N ILE A 53 11.97 -9.48 41.72
CA ILE A 53 11.05 -10.34 42.48
C ILE A 53 11.86 -11.46 43.13
N SER A 54 11.77 -11.58 44.45
CA SER A 54 12.52 -12.58 45.24
C SER A 54 11.90 -13.99 45.25
N THR A 55 10.71 -14.16 44.68
CA THR A 55 9.99 -15.44 44.62
C THR A 55 10.12 -16.10 43.25
N ASN A 56 10.14 -17.43 43.19
CA ASN A 56 9.94 -18.19 41.95
C ASN A 56 8.46 -18.58 41.76
N TYR A 57 8.09 -18.99 40.55
CA TYR A 57 6.70 -19.32 40.20
C TYR A 57 6.12 -20.42 41.10
N ASP A 58 6.86 -21.51 41.33
CA ASP A 58 6.39 -22.64 42.12
C ASP A 58 6.18 -22.29 43.60
N SER A 59 6.99 -21.39 44.17
CA SER A 59 6.77 -20.83 45.50
C SER A 59 5.50 -19.98 45.58
N VAL A 60 5.24 -19.12 44.58
CA VAL A 60 3.99 -18.33 44.50
C VAL A 60 2.77 -19.24 44.36
N LYS A 61 2.88 -20.26 43.50
CA LYS A 61 1.86 -21.29 43.24
C LYS A 61 1.53 -22.11 44.48
N GLN A 62 2.54 -22.60 45.20
CA GLN A 62 2.36 -23.35 46.46
C GLN A 62 1.79 -22.43 47.56
N SER A 63 2.31 -21.21 47.68
CA SER A 63 1.79 -20.20 48.62
C SER A 63 0.31 -19.89 48.37
N LEU A 64 -0.11 -19.82 47.10
CA LEU A 64 -1.51 -19.62 46.71
C LEU A 64 -2.40 -20.81 47.11
N LYS A 65 -1.95 -22.05 46.87
CA LYS A 65 -2.66 -23.27 47.29
C LYS A 65 -2.86 -23.30 48.81
N GLU A 66 -1.78 -23.16 49.58
CA GLU A 66 -1.84 -23.12 51.05
C GLU A 66 -2.69 -21.98 51.61
N ALA A 67 -2.61 -20.78 51.02
CA ALA A 67 -3.41 -19.63 51.44
C ALA A 67 -4.91 -19.88 51.18
N THR A 68 -5.24 -20.61 50.12
CA THR A 68 -6.62 -20.99 49.75
C THR A 68 -7.17 -22.04 50.70
N GLU A 69 -6.40 -23.10 50.99
CA GLU A 69 -6.75 -24.14 51.98
C GLU A 69 -6.99 -23.54 53.37
N LYS A 70 -6.08 -22.66 53.82
CA LYS A 70 -6.14 -21.95 55.10
C LYS A 70 -7.13 -20.76 55.10
N LYS A 71 -7.83 -20.52 53.97
CA LYS A 71 -8.79 -19.41 53.74
C LYS A 71 -8.26 -18.02 54.13
N ASN A 72 -6.96 -17.80 53.98
CA ASN A 72 -6.29 -16.56 54.41
C ASN A 72 -6.37 -15.49 53.30
N SER A 73 -7.41 -14.65 53.35
CA SER A 73 -7.71 -13.62 52.34
C SER A 73 -6.52 -12.70 52.00
N SER A 74 -5.76 -12.25 52.99
CA SER A 74 -4.58 -11.37 52.80
C SER A 74 -3.46 -12.08 52.04
N LYS A 75 -3.17 -13.34 52.38
CA LYS A 75 -2.18 -14.15 51.65
C LYS A 75 -2.66 -14.51 50.25
N ILE A 76 -3.94 -14.87 50.07
CA ILE A 76 -4.53 -15.13 48.74
C ILE A 76 -4.34 -13.90 47.84
N TYR A 77 -4.72 -12.70 48.30
CA TYR A 77 -4.55 -11.47 47.52
C TYR A 77 -3.07 -11.22 47.13
N THR A 78 -2.15 -11.39 48.09
CA THR A 78 -0.72 -11.17 47.86
C THR A 78 -0.14 -12.17 46.86
N SER A 79 -0.48 -13.45 46.98
CA SER A 79 -0.01 -14.49 46.04
C SER A 79 -0.63 -14.34 44.66
N LEU A 80 -1.89 -13.91 44.54
CA LEU A 80 -2.49 -13.52 43.25
C LEU A 80 -1.80 -12.30 42.64
N GLN A 81 -1.44 -11.28 43.44
CA GLN A 81 -0.70 -10.13 42.93
C GLN A 81 0.71 -10.52 42.45
N ASN A 82 1.39 -11.44 43.13
CA ASN A 82 2.67 -11.96 42.66
C ASN A 82 2.53 -12.83 41.41
N LEU A 83 1.39 -13.52 41.24
CA LEU A 83 1.12 -14.34 40.05
C LEU A 83 1.02 -13.52 38.75
N THR A 84 0.74 -12.20 38.81
CA THR A 84 0.64 -11.37 37.59
C THR A 84 1.94 -11.23 36.80
N TYR A 85 3.08 -11.54 37.43
CA TYR A 85 4.40 -11.51 36.78
C TYR A 85 4.70 -12.75 35.95
N TYR A 86 3.85 -13.78 36.01
CA TYR A 86 4.11 -15.08 35.42
C TYR A 86 3.06 -15.51 34.38
N LYS A 87 3.44 -16.46 33.53
CA LYS A 87 2.51 -17.23 32.70
C LYS A 87 1.91 -18.36 33.55
N ILE A 88 0.60 -18.54 33.45
CA ILE A 88 -0.18 -19.42 34.32
C ILE A 88 -0.36 -20.78 33.66
N GLU A 89 -0.36 -21.84 34.48
CA GLU A 89 -0.56 -23.23 34.08
C GLU A 89 -1.99 -23.71 34.39
N LYS A 90 -2.45 -24.76 33.71
CA LYS A 90 -3.81 -25.31 33.82
C LYS A 90 -4.15 -25.84 35.23
N ASP A 91 -3.18 -26.31 36.00
CA ASP A 91 -3.41 -26.91 37.32
C ASP A 91 -3.81 -25.91 38.41
N LEU A 92 -3.70 -24.60 38.15
CA LEU A 92 -4.23 -23.56 39.03
C LEU A 92 -5.75 -23.34 38.89
N LEU A 93 -6.41 -24.00 37.92
CA LEU A 93 -7.86 -23.87 37.69
C LEU A 93 -8.68 -24.16 38.95
N GLU A 94 -8.43 -25.30 39.61
CA GLU A 94 -9.18 -25.68 40.81
C GLU A 94 -8.94 -24.72 41.97
N THR A 95 -7.70 -24.28 42.19
CA THR A 95 -7.35 -23.28 43.21
C THR A 95 -8.05 -21.94 42.95
N ILE A 96 -8.07 -21.46 41.71
CA ILE A 96 -8.74 -20.20 41.34
C ILE A 96 -10.26 -20.31 41.49
N LEU A 97 -10.86 -21.44 41.09
CA LEU A 97 -12.28 -21.73 41.30
C LEU A 97 -12.63 -21.77 42.79
N GLN A 98 -11.79 -22.41 43.62
CA GLN A 98 -11.94 -22.43 45.07
C GLN A 98 -11.85 -21.03 45.68
N ILE A 99 -10.88 -20.20 45.25
CA ILE A 99 -10.75 -18.79 45.67
C ILE A 99 -12.04 -18.02 45.38
N ILE A 100 -12.58 -18.10 44.15
CA ILE A 100 -13.84 -17.44 43.77
C ILE A 100 -14.99 -17.91 44.66
N ASN A 101 -15.03 -19.20 45.03
CA ASN A 101 -16.08 -19.73 45.90
C ASN A 101 -15.98 -19.23 47.36
N ILE A 102 -14.79 -18.96 47.89
CA ILE A 102 -14.60 -18.61 49.32
C ILE A 102 -14.45 -17.12 49.62
N THR A 103 -14.11 -16.28 48.65
CA THR A 103 -13.78 -14.86 48.89
C THR A 103 -14.87 -13.89 48.45
N ASP A 104 -15.18 -12.92 49.31
CA ASP A 104 -16.09 -11.83 48.99
C ASP A 104 -15.38 -10.51 48.60
N ASP A 105 -14.05 -10.44 48.77
CA ASP A 105 -13.26 -9.24 48.48
C ASP A 105 -13.19 -8.95 46.97
N LYS A 106 -13.56 -7.72 46.60
CA LYS A 106 -13.62 -7.26 45.21
C LYS A 106 -12.25 -7.22 44.53
N LYS A 107 -11.17 -6.96 45.26
CA LYS A 107 -9.81 -6.90 44.67
C LYS A 107 -9.31 -8.32 44.35
N THR A 108 -9.47 -9.23 45.30
CA THR A 108 -9.16 -10.66 45.18
C THR A 108 -9.97 -11.31 44.04
N LEU A 109 -11.29 -11.10 44.00
CA LEU A 109 -12.14 -11.60 42.91
C LEU A 109 -11.72 -11.07 41.55
N ARG A 110 -11.35 -9.78 41.44
CA ARG A 110 -10.88 -9.20 40.16
C ARG A 110 -9.62 -9.91 39.63
N LEU A 111 -8.67 -10.24 40.51
CA LEU A 111 -7.47 -10.99 40.12
C LEU A 111 -7.79 -12.46 39.80
N ALA A 112 -8.61 -13.12 40.63
CA ALA A 112 -9.02 -14.51 40.39
C ALA A 112 -9.75 -14.67 39.04
N TYR A 113 -10.66 -13.76 38.70
CA TYR A 113 -11.35 -13.75 37.40
C TYR A 113 -10.44 -13.37 36.23
N TYR A 114 -9.45 -12.50 36.43
CA TYR A 114 -8.43 -12.21 35.41
C TYR A 114 -7.66 -13.49 35.05
N PHE A 115 -7.18 -14.23 36.05
CA PHE A 115 -6.46 -15.48 35.83
C PHE A 115 -7.34 -16.64 35.34
N LEU A 116 -8.61 -16.69 35.74
CA LEU A 116 -9.57 -17.62 35.11
C LEU A 116 -9.74 -17.31 33.60
N GLY A 117 -9.65 -16.03 33.23
CA GLY A 117 -9.54 -15.59 31.83
C GLY A 117 -8.27 -16.09 31.13
N GLU A 118 -7.10 -15.93 31.75
CA GLU A 118 -5.82 -16.45 31.21
C GLU A 118 -5.82 -17.98 31.05
N ILE A 119 -6.47 -18.72 31.95
CA ILE A 119 -6.59 -20.19 31.85
C ILE A 119 -7.44 -20.63 30.64
N SER A 120 -8.25 -19.76 30.05
CA SER A 120 -9.06 -20.11 28.86
C SER A 120 -8.25 -20.56 27.64
N GLN A 121 -6.95 -20.24 27.55
CA GLN A 121 -6.05 -20.81 26.54
C GLN A 121 -5.96 -22.35 26.62
N TYR A 122 -6.17 -22.91 27.81
CA TYR A 122 -6.17 -24.35 28.10
C TYR A 122 -7.57 -24.98 28.08
N LYS A 123 -8.62 -24.29 27.60
CA LYS A 123 -10.01 -24.82 27.62
C LYS A 123 -10.19 -26.20 26.97
N HIS A 124 -9.31 -26.56 26.04
CA HIS A 124 -9.31 -27.86 25.36
C HIS A 124 -8.77 -29.01 26.23
N LEU A 125 -8.10 -28.69 27.34
CA LEU A 125 -7.57 -29.63 28.35
C LEU A 125 -8.49 -29.76 29.57
N ILE A 126 -9.64 -29.06 29.60
CA ILE A 126 -10.63 -29.14 30.68
C ILE A 126 -11.66 -30.20 30.29
N ASN A 127 -11.31 -31.47 30.48
CA ASN A 127 -12.16 -32.62 30.15
C ASN A 127 -12.62 -33.42 31.39
N ASN A 128 -12.13 -33.08 32.58
CA ASN A 128 -12.49 -33.76 33.82
C ASN A 128 -13.92 -33.36 34.26
N SER A 129 -14.78 -34.35 34.50
CA SER A 129 -16.16 -34.14 34.96
C SER A 129 -16.25 -33.36 36.27
N ALA A 130 -15.25 -33.50 37.17
CA ALA A 130 -15.17 -32.72 38.39
C ALA A 130 -14.86 -31.24 38.14
N GLU A 131 -13.94 -30.93 37.22
CA GLU A 131 -13.62 -29.54 36.82
C GLU A 131 -14.83 -28.88 36.17
N ILE A 132 -15.52 -29.60 35.26
CA ILE A 132 -16.75 -29.15 34.60
C ILE A 132 -17.84 -28.84 35.63
N LYS A 133 -18.09 -29.76 36.57
CA LYS A 133 -19.09 -29.60 37.64
C LYS A 133 -18.75 -28.45 38.57
N ASN A 134 -17.47 -28.23 38.88
CA ASN A 134 -17.01 -27.10 39.70
C ASN A 134 -17.26 -25.75 38.98
N ILE A 135 -16.94 -25.66 37.69
CA ILE A 135 -17.24 -24.47 36.87
C ILE A 135 -18.75 -24.19 36.85
N GLN A 136 -19.59 -25.20 36.59
CA GLN A 136 -21.06 -25.06 36.61
C GLN A 136 -21.58 -24.61 37.99
N THR A 137 -21.08 -25.21 39.07
CA THR A 137 -21.51 -24.90 40.45
C THR A 137 -21.20 -23.45 40.82
N ILE A 138 -19.98 -22.98 40.51
CA ILE A 138 -19.56 -21.61 40.78
C ILE A 138 -20.31 -20.62 39.88
N PHE A 139 -20.49 -20.93 38.60
CA PHE A 139 -21.29 -20.11 37.69
C PHE A 139 -22.72 -19.93 38.21
N ASN A 140 -23.40 -21.02 38.59
CA ASN A 140 -24.77 -20.98 39.11
C ASN A 140 -24.87 -20.16 40.42
N LYS A 141 -23.91 -20.34 41.34
CA LYS A 141 -23.81 -19.55 42.58
C LYS A 141 -23.66 -18.05 42.28
N GLU A 142 -22.74 -17.71 41.37
CA GLU A 142 -22.45 -16.31 41.03
C GLU A 142 -23.62 -15.65 40.26
N MET A 143 -24.33 -16.38 39.39
CA MET A 143 -25.54 -15.87 38.72
C MET A 143 -26.68 -15.56 39.71
N GLN A 144 -26.73 -16.24 40.85
CA GLN A 144 -27.69 -15.98 41.93
C GLN A 144 -27.26 -14.87 42.91
N HIS A 145 -26.01 -14.39 42.84
CA HIS A 145 -25.47 -13.39 43.75
C HIS A 145 -26.23 -12.04 43.71
N LYS A 146 -26.06 -11.17 44.72
CA LYS A 146 -26.72 -9.84 44.72
C LYS A 146 -25.93 -8.78 43.94
N ASP A 147 -24.61 -8.76 44.05
CA ASP A 147 -23.74 -7.85 43.29
C ASP A 147 -23.68 -8.24 41.81
N ILE A 148 -24.16 -7.34 40.94
CA ILE A 148 -24.18 -7.51 39.49
C ILE A 148 -22.80 -7.48 38.86
N SER A 149 -21.83 -6.78 39.48
CA SER A 149 -20.44 -6.77 39.02
C SER A 149 -19.87 -8.19 38.97
N ARG A 150 -20.24 -9.03 39.95
CA ARG A 150 -19.88 -10.45 39.98
C ARG A 150 -20.54 -11.23 38.85
N LYS A 151 -21.85 -11.08 38.64
CA LYS A 151 -22.58 -11.71 37.51
C LYS A 151 -21.96 -11.36 36.17
N VAL A 152 -21.65 -10.08 35.96
CA VAL A 152 -21.06 -9.54 34.73
C VAL A 152 -19.71 -10.18 34.45
N VAL A 153 -18.83 -10.23 35.46
CA VAL A 153 -17.50 -10.82 35.29
C VAL A 153 -17.59 -12.34 35.15
N SER A 154 -18.33 -13.02 36.03
CA SER A 154 -18.56 -14.46 36.01
C SER A 154 -19.09 -14.95 34.67
N LEU A 155 -20.19 -14.36 34.14
CA LEU A 155 -20.77 -14.76 32.87
C LEU A 155 -19.76 -14.63 31.71
N LYS A 156 -19.00 -13.52 31.68
CA LYS A 156 -17.98 -13.27 30.66
C LYS A 156 -16.82 -14.27 30.73
N THR A 157 -16.30 -14.55 31.93
CA THR A 157 -15.16 -15.45 32.13
C THR A 157 -15.56 -16.90 31.96
N THR A 158 -16.71 -17.33 32.49
CA THR A 158 -17.23 -18.69 32.33
C THR A 158 -17.47 -19.01 30.87
N ALA A 159 -18.10 -18.12 30.10
CA ALA A 159 -18.30 -18.34 28.67
C ALA A 159 -16.98 -18.44 27.86
N LEU A 160 -15.90 -17.83 28.37
CA LEU A 160 -14.57 -17.87 27.76
C LEU A 160 -13.77 -19.14 28.14
N VAL A 161 -13.80 -19.54 29.42
CA VAL A 161 -12.99 -20.66 29.95
C VAL A 161 -13.66 -22.03 29.83
N ALA A 162 -15.00 -22.09 29.81
CA ALA A 162 -15.72 -23.36 29.80
C ALA A 162 -15.31 -24.27 28.61
N PRO A 163 -15.11 -25.58 28.82
CA PRO A 163 -14.88 -26.52 27.72
C PRO A 163 -16.13 -26.68 26.87
N ASN A 164 -15.98 -27.20 25.65
CA ASN A 164 -17.09 -27.42 24.72
C ASN A 164 -17.95 -28.61 25.16
N ASP A 165 -18.75 -28.42 26.22
CA ASP A 165 -19.66 -29.41 26.80
C ASP A 165 -21.12 -28.97 26.64
N VAL A 166 -21.98 -29.90 26.22
CA VAL A 166 -23.39 -29.62 25.86
C VAL A 166 -24.22 -29.16 27.06
N LEU A 167 -23.95 -29.67 28.27
CA LEU A 167 -24.68 -29.31 29.48
C LEU A 167 -24.24 -27.94 30.01
N VAL A 168 -22.94 -27.64 29.94
CA VAL A 168 -22.42 -26.29 30.21
C VAL A 168 -22.98 -25.28 29.21
N ASP A 169 -23.01 -25.63 27.92
CA ASP A 169 -23.56 -24.77 26.87
C ASP A 169 -25.03 -24.48 27.09
N SER A 170 -25.83 -25.52 27.37
CA SER A 170 -27.26 -25.38 27.64
C SER A 170 -27.52 -24.44 28.84
N ASN A 171 -26.81 -24.62 29.95
CA ASN A 171 -26.97 -23.80 31.16
C ASN A 171 -26.57 -22.31 30.94
N ILE A 172 -25.43 -22.06 30.29
CA ILE A 172 -25.02 -20.67 29.97
C ILE A 172 -25.99 -20.04 28.96
N LEU A 173 -26.45 -20.79 27.96
CA LEU A 173 -27.41 -20.32 26.96
C LEU A 173 -28.78 -20.01 27.57
N GLU A 174 -29.27 -20.85 28.49
CA GLU A 174 -30.50 -20.58 29.25
C GLU A 174 -30.35 -19.31 30.09
N THR A 175 -29.22 -19.15 30.80
CA THR A 175 -28.93 -17.95 31.59
C THR A 175 -28.92 -16.69 30.71
N ILE A 176 -28.21 -16.71 29.58
CA ILE A 176 -28.17 -15.60 28.61
C ILE A 176 -29.57 -15.28 28.09
N SER A 177 -30.32 -16.31 27.66
CA SER A 177 -31.68 -16.16 27.12
C SER A 177 -32.64 -15.59 28.16
N GLY A 178 -32.55 -16.05 29.41
CA GLY A 178 -33.34 -15.57 30.53
C GLY A 178 -33.01 -14.13 30.93
N ILE A 179 -31.73 -13.73 30.90
CA ILE A 179 -31.34 -12.33 31.12
C ILE A 179 -31.83 -11.45 29.97
N LEU A 180 -31.49 -11.77 28.72
CA LEU A 180 -31.84 -10.93 27.57
C LEU A 180 -33.36 -10.78 27.41
N ARG A 181 -34.15 -11.83 27.67
CA ARG A 181 -35.61 -11.75 27.71
C ARG A 181 -36.12 -10.76 28.78
N LYS A 182 -35.61 -10.85 30.00
CA LYS A 182 -36.00 -9.97 31.14
C LYS A 182 -35.57 -8.52 30.95
N VAL A 183 -34.48 -8.26 30.24
CA VAL A 183 -34.02 -6.87 29.98
C VAL A 183 -34.65 -6.28 28.72
N GLY A 184 -35.14 -7.10 27.79
CA GLY A 184 -35.93 -6.66 26.63
C GLY A 184 -37.37 -6.23 26.94
N GLU A 185 -37.83 -6.36 28.19
CA GLU A 185 -39.16 -5.90 28.61
C GLU A 185 -39.19 -4.40 28.95
N ASP A 186 -40.18 -3.68 28.41
CA ASP A 186 -40.35 -2.23 28.59
C ASP A 186 -40.25 -1.76 30.05
N VAL A 187 -39.47 -0.69 30.25
CA VAL A 187 -39.37 0.02 31.53
C VAL A 187 -40.77 0.53 31.97
N ASP A 188 -41.55 1.09 31.03
CA ASP A 188 -42.90 1.59 31.29
C ASP A 188 -43.91 0.50 31.69
N LYS A 189 -43.73 -0.75 31.23
CA LYS A 189 -44.59 -1.88 31.62
C LYS A 189 -44.20 -2.45 32.99
N THR A 190 -42.92 -2.39 33.35
CA THR A 190 -42.43 -2.88 34.65
C THR A 190 -42.62 -1.88 35.80
N GLN A 191 -42.60 -0.55 35.55
CA GLN A 191 -42.89 0.43 36.60
C GLN A 191 -44.39 0.52 36.95
N LYS A 192 -45.31 0.38 35.99
CA LYS A 192 -46.77 0.44 36.22
C LYS A 192 -47.34 -0.64 37.17
N LYS A 193 -46.54 -1.62 37.60
CA LYS A 193 -46.94 -2.69 38.54
C LYS A 193 -46.45 -2.53 39.98
N LYS A 194 -45.77 -1.43 40.34
CA LYS A 194 -45.35 -1.15 41.74
C LYS A 194 -46.00 0.12 42.26
N GLY A 195 -46.61 0.00 43.45
CA GLY A 195 -47.44 1.04 44.06
C GLY A 195 -46.69 2.29 44.53
N PHE A 196 -47.49 3.26 44.97
CA PHE A 196 -47.23 4.69 45.20
C PHE A 196 -46.07 5.10 46.14
N PHE A 197 -45.22 4.16 46.61
CA PHE A 197 -44.19 4.39 47.63
C PHE A 197 -42.78 3.83 47.30
N SER A 198 -42.44 3.57 46.03
CA SER A 198 -41.06 3.21 45.67
C SER A 198 -40.20 4.42 45.26
N ARG A 199 -39.07 4.65 45.94
CA ARG A 199 -38.06 5.66 45.58
C ARG A 199 -37.62 5.54 44.12
N ALA A 200 -37.25 6.67 43.52
CA ALA A 200 -36.74 6.76 42.15
C ALA A 200 -35.57 5.78 41.92
N THR A 201 -35.66 4.97 40.85
CA THR A 201 -34.76 3.85 40.57
C THR A 201 -33.84 4.13 39.37
N SER A 202 -32.88 5.04 39.55
CA SER A 202 -31.85 5.32 38.54
C SER A 202 -30.92 4.12 38.27
N ASP A 203 -30.62 3.33 39.30
CA ASP A 203 -29.61 2.27 39.20
C ASP A 203 -30.07 1.04 38.41
N LEU A 204 -31.37 0.69 38.44
CA LEU A 204 -31.88 -0.50 37.73
C LEU A 204 -31.63 -0.44 36.21
N GLY A 205 -31.60 0.75 35.61
CA GLY A 205 -31.31 0.91 34.18
C GLY A 205 -29.85 0.56 33.84
N ARG A 206 -28.91 0.98 34.69
CA ARG A 206 -27.46 0.71 34.56
C ARG A 206 -27.13 -0.74 34.87
N GLU A 207 -27.77 -1.30 35.88
CA GLU A 207 -27.68 -2.71 36.26
C GLU A 207 -28.11 -3.64 35.12
N ARG A 208 -29.24 -3.32 34.49
CA ARG A 208 -29.77 -4.01 33.31
C ARG A 208 -28.81 -3.97 32.11
N SER A 209 -28.26 -2.80 31.78
CA SER A 209 -27.40 -2.65 30.60
C SER A 209 -26.04 -3.32 30.76
N LEU A 210 -25.47 -3.33 31.97
CA LEU A 210 -24.25 -4.09 32.28
C LEU A 210 -24.46 -5.61 32.11
N LEU A 211 -25.63 -6.14 32.46
CA LEU A 211 -26.00 -7.55 32.25
C LEU A 211 -26.26 -7.89 30.77
N GLN A 212 -26.86 -6.98 30.00
CA GLN A 212 -26.96 -7.15 28.53
C GLN A 212 -25.57 -7.16 27.89
N TYR A 213 -24.68 -6.25 28.30
CA TYR A 213 -23.29 -6.21 27.85
C TYR A 213 -22.56 -7.54 28.13
N SER A 214 -22.65 -8.09 29.36
CA SER A 214 -21.99 -9.37 29.66
C SER A 214 -22.56 -10.52 28.84
N CYS A 215 -23.87 -10.54 28.59
CA CYS A 215 -24.51 -11.49 27.68
C CYS A 215 -23.93 -11.39 26.26
N PHE A 216 -23.84 -10.21 25.65
CA PHE A 216 -23.31 -10.06 24.29
C PHE A 216 -21.82 -10.43 24.19
N VAL A 217 -21.02 -10.16 25.22
CA VAL A 217 -19.62 -10.66 25.27
C VAL A 217 -19.58 -12.18 25.33
N ALA A 218 -20.40 -12.80 26.18
CA ALA A 218 -20.49 -14.27 26.28
C ALA A 218 -20.95 -14.90 24.95
N CYS A 219 -21.95 -14.31 24.29
CA CYS A 219 -22.38 -14.70 22.95
C CYS A 219 -21.22 -14.65 21.95
N ARG A 220 -20.45 -13.55 21.91
CA ARG A 220 -19.32 -13.41 20.98
C ARG A 220 -18.19 -14.41 21.22
N ASN A 221 -17.99 -14.83 22.47
CA ASN A 221 -16.94 -15.78 22.81
C ASN A 221 -17.34 -17.25 22.55
N ARG A 222 -18.65 -17.54 22.54
CA ARG A 222 -19.14 -18.93 22.64
C ARG A 222 -20.32 -19.29 21.73
N PHE A 223 -21.30 -18.41 21.59
CA PHE A 223 -22.57 -18.66 20.89
C PHE A 223 -22.74 -17.77 19.65
N LYS A 224 -21.67 -17.62 18.87
CA LYS A 224 -21.75 -16.97 17.56
C LYS A 224 -22.78 -17.71 16.70
N ASN A 225 -23.62 -16.96 16.00
CA ASN A 225 -24.58 -17.44 15.02
C ASN A 225 -25.63 -18.45 15.56
N ASN A 226 -25.84 -18.54 16.89
CA ASN A 226 -26.89 -19.38 17.48
C ASN A 226 -28.30 -18.78 17.23
N PRO A 227 -29.17 -19.44 16.43
CA PRO A 227 -30.43 -18.84 15.95
C PRO A 227 -31.39 -18.44 17.08
N THR A 228 -31.34 -19.09 18.24
CA THR A 228 -32.19 -18.74 19.41
C THR A 228 -31.88 -17.34 19.98
N LEU A 229 -30.66 -16.86 19.76
CA LEU A 229 -30.19 -15.57 20.25
C LEU A 229 -30.30 -14.45 19.21
N PHE A 230 -30.67 -14.75 17.96
CA PHE A 230 -30.70 -13.78 16.87
C PHE A 230 -31.52 -12.52 17.20
N MET A 231 -32.81 -12.69 17.54
CA MET A 231 -33.68 -11.56 17.89
C MET A 231 -33.19 -10.77 19.12
N PRO A 232 -32.85 -11.42 20.27
CA PRO A 232 -32.21 -10.73 21.40
C PRO A 232 -30.92 -9.96 21.07
N ILE A 233 -30.09 -10.49 20.17
CA ILE A 233 -28.86 -9.83 19.72
C ILE A 233 -29.18 -8.60 18.88
N VAL A 234 -30.15 -8.68 17.96
CA VAL A 234 -30.56 -7.54 17.13
C VAL A 234 -31.26 -6.45 17.95
N GLU A 235 -32.11 -6.80 18.93
CA GLU A 235 -32.62 -5.81 19.89
C GLU A 235 -31.50 -5.20 20.75
N GLY A 236 -30.38 -5.91 20.94
CA GLY A 236 -29.19 -5.42 21.63
C GLY A 236 -28.57 -4.15 21.04
N ILE A 237 -28.94 -3.75 19.81
CA ILE A 237 -28.55 -2.47 19.23
C ILE A 237 -29.09 -1.33 20.11
N LYS A 238 -30.21 -1.58 20.81
CA LYS A 238 -30.84 -0.73 21.82
C LYS A 238 -30.15 -0.67 23.19
N CYS A 239 -29.03 -1.36 23.37
CA CYS A 239 -28.34 -1.37 24.67
C CYS A 239 -27.81 0.01 25.06
N SER A 240 -28.18 0.49 26.25
CA SER A 240 -27.70 1.78 26.78
C SER A 240 -26.25 1.73 27.28
N ASP A 241 -25.66 0.54 27.44
CA ASP A 241 -24.22 0.39 27.61
C ASP A 241 -23.54 0.46 26.22
N PRO A 242 -22.60 1.40 25.99
CA PRO A 242 -22.00 1.60 24.68
C PRO A 242 -21.16 0.40 24.24
N VAL A 243 -20.59 -0.38 25.17
CA VAL A 243 -19.82 -1.58 24.85
C VAL A 243 -20.76 -2.75 24.50
N GLY A 244 -21.90 -2.84 25.18
CA GLY A 244 -23.00 -3.74 24.83
C GLY A 244 -23.50 -3.51 23.41
N ALA A 245 -23.81 -2.26 23.05
CA ALA A 245 -24.23 -1.89 21.70
C ALA A 245 -23.16 -2.25 20.64
N ARG A 246 -21.88 -1.95 20.88
CA ARG A 246 -20.77 -2.36 19.98
C ARG A 246 -20.76 -3.87 19.72
N HIS A 247 -20.95 -4.69 20.77
CA HIS A 247 -20.95 -6.15 20.68
C HIS A 247 -22.19 -6.70 19.98
N SER A 248 -23.38 -6.18 20.28
CA SER A 248 -24.62 -6.55 19.59
C SER A 248 -24.54 -6.26 18.08
N VAL A 249 -24.11 -5.05 17.68
CA VAL A 249 -23.97 -4.70 16.26
C VAL A 249 -22.92 -5.58 15.58
N SER A 250 -21.81 -5.91 16.26
CA SER A 250 -20.80 -6.83 15.73
C SER A 250 -21.33 -8.25 15.56
N LEU A 251 -22.13 -8.76 16.50
CA LEU A 251 -22.77 -10.08 16.38
C LEU A 251 -23.81 -10.08 15.27
N THR A 252 -24.61 -9.01 15.14
CA THR A 252 -25.57 -8.82 14.05
C THR A 252 -24.89 -8.84 12.68
N PHE A 253 -23.67 -8.27 12.59
CA PHE A 253 -22.82 -8.41 11.40
C PHE A 253 -22.36 -9.84 11.16
N ASP A 254 -21.99 -10.59 12.20
CA ASP A 254 -21.59 -12.00 12.07
C ASP A 254 -22.76 -12.86 11.52
N TYR A 255 -24.02 -12.62 11.93
CA TYR A 255 -25.20 -13.23 11.31
C TYR A 255 -25.43 -12.78 9.85
N ALA A 256 -25.12 -11.51 9.53
CA ALA A 256 -25.34 -10.95 8.20
C ALA A 256 -24.40 -11.56 7.14
N LEU A 257 -23.27 -12.13 7.56
CA LEU A 257 -22.38 -12.89 6.67
C LEU A 257 -23.01 -14.20 6.19
N GLU A 258 -23.85 -14.83 7.01
CA GLU A 258 -24.52 -16.10 6.68
C GLU A 258 -25.91 -15.89 6.08
N ASN A 259 -26.71 -14.98 6.65
CA ASN A 259 -28.14 -14.81 6.34
C ASN A 259 -28.53 -13.34 6.07
N PRO A 260 -27.92 -12.68 5.05
CA PRO A 260 -28.06 -11.24 4.84
C PRO A 260 -29.51 -10.75 4.66
N SER A 261 -30.37 -11.53 3.98
CA SER A 261 -31.78 -11.15 3.75
C SER A 261 -32.59 -11.09 5.05
N THR A 262 -32.43 -12.10 5.92
CA THR A 262 -33.08 -12.14 7.23
C THR A 262 -32.59 -11.00 8.12
N VAL A 263 -31.27 -10.77 8.18
CA VAL A 263 -30.72 -9.65 8.96
C VAL A 263 -31.18 -8.30 8.42
N SER A 264 -31.24 -8.13 7.09
CA SER A 264 -31.78 -6.91 6.47
C SER A 264 -33.22 -6.65 6.93
N ALA A 265 -34.12 -7.61 6.74
CA ALA A 265 -35.52 -7.48 7.13
C ALA A 265 -35.71 -7.13 8.62
N THR A 266 -34.96 -7.79 9.52
CA THR A 266 -35.05 -7.55 10.97
C THR A 266 -34.38 -6.24 11.39
N THR A 267 -33.31 -5.81 10.72
CA THR A 267 -32.52 -4.64 11.10
C THR A 267 -33.01 -3.34 10.44
N LYS A 268 -33.76 -3.42 9.34
CA LYS A 268 -34.28 -2.25 8.59
C LYS A 268 -35.05 -1.26 9.48
N ARG A 269 -35.76 -1.74 10.50
CA ARG A 269 -36.48 -0.91 11.50
C ARG A 269 -35.58 -0.03 12.38
N PHE A 270 -34.28 -0.32 12.50
CA PHE A 270 -33.33 0.54 13.24
C PHE A 270 -32.74 1.65 12.37
N ILE A 271 -32.90 1.59 11.03
CA ILE A 271 -32.44 2.66 10.14
C ILE A 271 -33.18 3.98 10.46
N PRO A 272 -34.53 4.04 10.56
CA PRO A 272 -35.23 5.27 10.97
C PRO A 272 -34.88 5.75 12.39
N LEU A 273 -34.62 4.82 13.32
CA LEU A 273 -34.23 5.16 14.71
C LEU A 273 -32.86 5.85 14.80
N LEU A 274 -32.05 5.80 13.74
CA LEU A 274 -30.81 6.55 13.57
C LEU A 274 -30.98 7.82 12.71
N LYS A 275 -32.15 8.03 12.08
CA LYS A 275 -32.44 9.15 11.16
C LYS A 275 -33.14 10.34 11.86
N ALA A 276 -34.29 10.14 12.53
CA ALA A 276 -35.01 11.20 13.26
C ALA A 276 -36.15 10.66 14.15
N ASN A 277 -36.59 11.49 15.10
CA ASN A 277 -37.66 11.24 16.08
C ASN A 277 -38.96 10.62 15.49
N LYS A 278 -39.39 9.49 16.08
CA LYS A 278 -40.79 9.27 16.49
C LYS A 278 -40.90 8.18 17.56
N GLY A 279 -41.21 8.58 18.79
CA GLY A 279 -41.57 7.69 19.90
C GLY A 279 -40.46 7.38 20.90
N LYS A 280 -40.87 6.84 22.06
CA LYS A 280 -40.01 6.48 23.22
C LYS A 280 -38.96 5.39 22.96
N GLU A 281 -38.93 4.83 21.74
CA GLU A 281 -38.03 3.74 21.34
C GLU A 281 -36.83 4.19 20.49
N ALA A 282 -36.65 5.51 20.29
CA ALA A 282 -35.52 6.06 19.56
C ALA A 282 -34.20 5.68 20.25
N VAL A 283 -33.41 4.85 19.57
CA VAL A 283 -32.08 4.46 20.04
C VAL A 283 -31.03 5.15 19.21
N TYR A 284 -30.49 6.19 19.82
CA TYR A 284 -29.29 6.84 19.38
C TYR A 284 -28.09 5.96 19.74
N LEU A 285 -27.39 5.44 18.73
CA LEU A 285 -26.03 4.93 18.90
C LEU A 285 -25.09 6.12 19.19
N VAL A 286 -25.14 6.63 20.43
CA VAL A 286 -24.29 7.74 20.91
C VAL A 286 -22.81 7.42 20.75
N ASP A 287 -22.45 6.14 20.87
CA ASP A 287 -21.08 5.66 20.78
C ASP A 287 -20.53 5.62 19.32
N PRO A 288 -19.44 6.34 19.02
CA PRO A 288 -18.83 6.36 17.69
C PRO A 288 -18.36 4.98 17.17
N PHE A 289 -17.94 4.06 18.05
CA PHE A 289 -17.49 2.74 17.62
C PHE A 289 -18.66 1.83 17.25
N ALA A 290 -19.79 1.93 17.97
CA ALA A 290 -21.03 1.25 17.62
C ALA A 290 -21.57 1.74 16.27
N ARG A 291 -21.55 3.07 16.01
CA ARG A 291 -21.90 3.62 14.69
C ARG A 291 -20.98 3.11 13.58
N ARG A 292 -19.66 3.02 13.81
CA ARG A 292 -18.73 2.43 12.84
C ARG A 292 -19.00 0.94 12.56
N ASN A 293 -19.35 0.16 13.58
CA ASN A 293 -19.79 -1.22 13.39
C ASN A 293 -21.11 -1.29 12.62
N PHE A 294 -22.03 -0.34 12.85
CA PHE A 294 -23.32 -0.29 12.16
C PHE A 294 -23.17 0.10 10.68
N ILE A 295 -22.28 1.05 10.38
CA ILE A 295 -21.86 1.38 9.01
C ILE A 295 -21.25 0.16 8.31
N LYS A 296 -20.45 -0.66 9.02
CA LYS A 296 -19.90 -1.92 8.47
C LYS A 296 -21.02 -2.91 8.11
N LEU A 297 -22.06 -3.03 8.95
CA LEU A 297 -23.26 -3.82 8.68
C LEU A 297 -24.04 -3.28 7.48
N CYS A 298 -24.29 -1.97 7.44
CA CYS A 298 -24.95 -1.32 6.30
C CYS A 298 -24.16 -1.51 4.99
N GLY A 299 -22.83 -1.43 5.05
CA GLY A 299 -21.95 -1.63 3.89
C GLY A 299 -21.96 -3.04 3.31
N HIS A 300 -22.33 -4.04 4.11
CA HIS A 300 -22.52 -5.41 3.64
C HIS A 300 -23.93 -5.60 3.05
N LEU A 301 -24.96 -5.19 3.80
CA LEU A 301 -26.36 -5.36 3.42
C LEU A 301 -26.78 -4.49 2.22
N GLY A 302 -26.30 -3.25 2.16
CA GLY A 302 -26.63 -2.25 1.14
C GLY A 302 -26.01 -2.46 -0.23
N THR A 303 -25.26 -3.56 -0.44
CA THR A 303 -24.72 -3.96 -1.75
C THR A 303 -25.80 -4.37 -2.76
N THR A 304 -27.00 -4.71 -2.28
CA THR A 304 -28.13 -5.18 -3.10
C THR A 304 -29.16 -4.06 -3.36
N PRO A 305 -29.78 -4.00 -4.56
CA PRO A 305 -30.75 -2.97 -4.92
C PRO A 305 -32.02 -2.92 -4.05
N GLU A 306 -32.33 -4.01 -3.34
CA GLU A 306 -33.47 -4.13 -2.41
C GLU A 306 -33.20 -3.40 -1.08
N ASN A 307 -31.93 -3.23 -0.72
CA ASN A 307 -31.46 -2.71 0.56
C ASN A 307 -30.98 -1.24 0.47
N LYS A 308 -31.58 -0.44 -0.43
CA LYS A 308 -31.23 0.99 -0.64
C LYS A 308 -31.21 1.81 0.65
N ASP A 309 -32.07 1.52 1.62
CA ASP A 309 -32.09 2.20 2.93
C ASP A 309 -30.77 2.06 3.70
N PHE A 310 -30.10 0.90 3.59
CA PHE A 310 -28.80 0.67 4.23
C PHE A 310 -27.71 1.48 3.53
N PHE A 311 -27.70 1.49 2.19
CA PHE A 311 -26.77 2.35 1.42
C PHE A 311 -26.98 3.83 1.76
N GLN A 312 -28.23 4.26 1.88
CA GLN A 312 -28.59 5.63 2.23
C GLN A 312 -28.17 6.00 3.66
N SER A 313 -28.25 5.06 4.60
CA SER A 313 -27.71 5.23 5.96
C SER A 313 -26.20 5.47 5.96
N ILE A 314 -25.43 4.87 5.03
CA ILE A 314 -24.00 5.15 4.87
C ILE A 314 -23.78 6.55 4.28
N CYS A 315 -24.59 6.94 3.29
CA CYS A 315 -24.51 8.28 2.69
C CYS A 315 -24.74 9.39 3.72
N GLN A 316 -25.76 9.24 4.58
CA GLN A 316 -26.01 10.16 5.69
C GLN A 316 -24.91 10.11 6.77
N SER A 317 -24.29 8.96 7.00
CA SER A 317 -23.14 8.82 7.91
C SER A 317 -21.91 9.65 7.49
N VAL A 318 -21.82 10.12 6.26
CA VAL A 318 -20.77 11.09 5.83
C VAL A 318 -20.89 12.41 6.63
N MET A 319 -22.09 12.79 7.05
CA MET A 319 -22.36 14.04 7.79
C MET A 319 -22.27 13.90 9.32
N ASP A 320 -21.83 12.74 9.84
CA ASP A 320 -21.63 12.52 11.27
C ASP A 320 -20.66 13.58 11.85
N SER A 321 -21.00 14.18 12.99
CA SER A 321 -20.18 15.21 13.63
C SER A 321 -18.84 14.64 14.12
N HIS A 322 -18.78 13.33 14.38
CA HIS A 322 -17.54 12.65 14.72
C HIS A 322 -16.78 12.20 13.46
N LEU A 323 -15.74 12.95 13.09
CA LEU A 323 -14.92 12.72 11.89
C LEU A 323 -14.52 11.26 11.64
N SER A 324 -14.16 10.48 12.66
CA SER A 324 -13.77 9.07 12.46
C SER A 324 -14.93 8.14 12.04
N VAL A 325 -16.18 8.52 12.31
CA VAL A 325 -17.39 7.79 11.88
C VAL A 325 -17.68 8.15 10.43
N SER A 326 -17.67 9.45 10.11
CA SER A 326 -17.78 9.96 8.75
C SER A 326 -16.73 9.36 7.81
N PHE A 327 -15.45 9.35 8.20
CA PHE A 327 -14.37 8.80 7.37
C PHE A 327 -14.47 7.27 7.23
N TRP A 328 -15.10 6.60 8.18
CA TRP A 328 -15.42 5.17 8.07
C TRP A 328 -16.61 4.92 7.13
N ALA A 329 -17.60 5.82 7.07
CA ALA A 329 -18.64 5.81 6.05
C ALA A 329 -18.04 6.00 4.66
N ILE A 330 -17.18 7.00 4.47
CA ILE A 330 -16.47 7.24 3.20
C ILE A 330 -15.62 6.02 2.81
N SER A 331 -14.87 5.43 3.75
CA SER A 331 -14.12 4.17 3.53
C SER A 331 -14.99 2.98 3.13
N THR A 332 -16.25 2.96 3.59
CA THR A 332 -17.23 1.94 3.22
C THR A 332 -17.82 2.22 1.84
N LEU A 333 -18.08 3.48 1.50
CA LEU A 333 -18.53 3.92 0.17
C LEU A 333 -17.51 3.63 -0.93
N CYS A 334 -16.20 3.68 -0.64
CA CYS A 334 -15.14 3.30 -1.59
C CYS A 334 -15.26 1.85 -2.13
N LYS A 335 -16.12 1.00 -1.58
CA LYS A 335 -16.39 -0.37 -2.06
C LYS A 335 -17.48 -0.45 -3.13
N PHE A 336 -18.25 0.61 -3.32
CA PHE A 336 -19.34 0.67 -4.27
C PHE A 336 -18.86 1.14 -5.66
N SER A 337 -19.60 0.78 -6.70
CA SER A 337 -19.28 1.17 -8.07
C SER A 337 -19.42 2.69 -8.25
N TRP A 338 -18.59 3.29 -9.13
CA TRP A 338 -18.67 4.73 -9.39
C TRP A 338 -20.08 5.21 -9.80
N PRO A 339 -20.83 4.55 -10.72
CA PRO A 339 -22.21 4.93 -11.04
C PRO A 339 -23.13 5.03 -9.83
N THR A 340 -22.96 4.13 -8.85
CA THR A 340 -23.73 4.15 -7.60
C THR A 340 -23.38 5.38 -6.74
N LEU A 341 -22.10 5.79 -6.71
CA LEU A 341 -21.63 6.94 -5.93
C LEU A 341 -21.97 8.28 -6.60
N GLU A 342 -21.93 8.34 -7.92
CA GLU A 342 -22.19 9.53 -8.73
C GLU A 342 -23.68 9.92 -8.73
N SER A 343 -24.57 8.93 -8.81
CA SER A 343 -26.03 9.13 -8.72
C SER A 343 -26.54 9.28 -7.27
N ALA A 344 -25.72 8.98 -6.27
CA ALA A 344 -26.11 9.04 -4.87
C ALA A 344 -26.23 10.46 -4.33
N HIS A 345 -27.20 10.63 -3.42
CA HIS A 345 -27.49 11.88 -2.75
C HIS A 345 -27.64 11.64 -1.24
N ILE A 346 -27.12 12.57 -0.44
CA ILE A 346 -27.38 12.61 1.00
C ILE A 346 -28.75 13.25 1.18
N GLU A 347 -29.72 12.46 1.61
CA GLU A 347 -31.04 12.93 2.04
C GLU A 347 -30.92 13.85 3.25
N ALA A 348 -31.68 14.95 3.25
CA ALA A 348 -31.76 15.88 4.36
C ALA A 348 -32.14 15.16 5.67
N ILE A 349 -31.50 15.56 6.77
CA ILE A 349 -31.76 15.02 8.10
C ILE A 349 -32.53 16.10 8.87
N GLN A 350 -33.84 15.94 9.01
CA GLN A 350 -34.70 16.88 9.74
C GLN A 350 -34.60 16.59 11.25
N TYR A 351 -34.21 17.59 12.03
CA TYR A 351 -34.12 17.49 13.48
C TYR A 351 -35.29 18.16 14.19
N ASP A 352 -35.69 17.55 15.31
CA ASP A 352 -36.08 18.31 16.50
C ASP A 352 -34.82 18.57 17.34
N ALA A 353 -34.81 19.59 18.20
CA ALA A 353 -33.60 20.22 18.77
C ALA A 353 -32.66 19.35 19.66
N GLU A 354 -32.84 18.03 19.73
CA GLU A 354 -32.17 17.09 20.65
C GLU A 354 -31.18 16.11 19.98
N MET A 355 -30.81 16.27 18.70
CA MET A 355 -29.86 15.38 18.00
C MET A 355 -28.46 16.00 17.79
N PRO A 356 -27.44 15.69 18.63
CA PRO A 356 -26.13 16.35 18.61
C PRO A 356 -25.05 15.67 17.71
N HIS A 357 -25.42 14.67 16.89
CA HIS A 357 -24.44 13.75 16.27
C HIS A 357 -24.24 13.91 14.75
N TYR A 358 -24.98 14.80 14.09
CA TYR A 358 -24.90 15.02 12.66
C TYR A 358 -24.92 16.52 12.37
N GLU A 359 -24.18 16.95 11.34
CA GLU A 359 -24.27 18.32 10.83
C GLU A 359 -25.60 18.54 10.12
N SER A 360 -26.25 19.68 10.35
CA SER A 360 -27.56 19.97 9.77
C SER A 360 -27.49 20.19 8.26
N LEU A 361 -28.31 19.43 7.53
CA LEU A 361 -28.56 19.60 6.11
C LEU A 361 -29.99 20.08 5.90
N ALA A 362 -30.14 21.38 5.63
CA ALA A 362 -31.43 21.98 5.27
C ALA A 362 -32.02 21.39 3.98
N PHE A 363 -31.17 20.87 3.09
CA PHE A 363 -31.55 20.34 1.78
C PHE A 363 -30.71 19.09 1.42
N GLN A 364 -31.25 18.29 0.50
CA GLN A 364 -30.55 17.16 -0.12
C GLN A 364 -29.31 17.65 -0.89
N CYS A 365 -28.19 16.94 -0.81
CA CYS A 365 -26.98 17.26 -1.56
C CYS A 365 -26.38 16.03 -2.25
N SER A 366 -25.60 16.22 -3.33
CA SER A 366 -24.88 15.11 -3.96
C SER A 366 -23.86 14.49 -2.99
N LEU A 367 -23.74 13.15 -2.99
CA LEU A 367 -22.81 12.43 -2.13
C LEU A 367 -21.36 12.91 -2.32
N VAL A 368 -20.95 13.13 -3.57
CA VAL A 368 -19.61 13.63 -3.92
C VAL A 368 -19.33 15.00 -3.29
N VAL A 369 -20.32 15.90 -3.32
CA VAL A 369 -20.22 17.25 -2.72
C VAL A 369 -20.13 17.15 -1.19
N GLY A 370 -20.96 16.30 -0.56
CA GLY A 370 -20.88 16.04 0.88
C GLY A 370 -19.51 15.52 1.32
N ILE A 371 -18.96 14.53 0.59
CA ILE A 371 -17.61 14.00 0.82
C ILE A 371 -16.55 15.11 0.67
N CYS A 372 -16.62 15.92 -0.39
CA CYS A 372 -15.68 17.03 -0.59
C CYS A 372 -15.72 18.05 0.56
N ASN A 373 -16.92 18.46 0.99
CA ASN A 373 -17.08 19.42 2.07
C ASN A 373 -16.56 18.88 3.41
N LYS A 374 -16.82 17.60 3.69
CA LYS A 374 -16.33 16.95 4.91
C LYS A 374 -14.81 16.74 4.93
N MET A 375 -14.23 16.42 3.77
CA MET A 375 -12.77 16.39 3.61
C MET A 375 -12.16 17.78 3.86
N LYS A 376 -12.72 18.85 3.26
CA LYS A 376 -12.28 20.24 3.47
C LYS A 376 -12.30 20.64 4.95
N ALA A 377 -13.44 20.44 5.63
CA ALA A 377 -13.57 20.71 7.07
C ALA A 377 -12.49 19.97 7.89
N GLY A 378 -12.26 18.70 7.58
CA GLY A 378 -11.20 17.89 8.17
C GLY A 378 -9.79 18.46 7.97
N PHE A 379 -9.45 18.88 6.75
CA PHE A 379 -8.16 19.53 6.48
C PHE A 379 -8.03 20.85 7.25
N SER A 380 -9.07 21.70 7.28
CA SER A 380 -9.06 22.98 7.98
C SER A 380 -8.81 22.85 9.48
N ILE A 381 -9.45 21.88 10.15
CA ILE A 381 -9.24 21.58 11.57
C ILE A 381 -7.77 21.25 11.86
N HIS A 382 -7.14 20.44 11.01
CA HIS A 382 -5.77 20.00 11.22
C HIS A 382 -4.69 20.95 10.69
N SER A 383 -5.01 21.86 9.76
CA SER A 383 -4.10 22.95 9.39
C SER A 383 -4.02 24.02 10.48
N ALA A 384 -5.12 24.32 11.17
CA ALA A 384 -5.15 25.33 12.25
C ALA A 384 -4.36 24.90 13.50
N GLY A 385 -4.28 23.60 13.79
CA GLY A 385 -3.49 23.09 14.92
C GLY A 385 -1.97 23.16 14.72
N ALA A 386 -1.50 23.28 13.47
CA ALA A 386 -0.06 23.33 13.16
C ALA A 386 0.56 24.72 13.43
N SER A 387 -0.24 25.78 13.37
CA SER A 387 0.20 27.16 13.65
C SER A 387 0.27 27.50 15.14
N SER A 388 -0.35 26.71 16.02
CA SER A 388 -0.30 26.91 17.48
C SER A 388 0.92 26.30 18.19
N SER A 389 1.70 25.45 17.50
CA SER A 389 2.84 24.72 18.09
C SER A 389 4.22 25.37 17.88
N SER A 390 4.30 26.54 17.25
CA SER A 390 5.56 27.22 16.89
C SER A 390 5.91 28.44 17.75
N SER A 391 5.08 28.81 18.73
CA SER A 391 5.15 30.10 19.43
C SER A 391 5.48 30.04 20.93
N SER A 392 6.18 29.00 21.41
CA SER A 392 6.46 28.79 22.84
C SER A 392 7.89 28.39 23.21
N VAL A 393 8.93 28.97 22.58
CA VAL A 393 10.34 28.85 23.05
C VAL A 393 11.14 30.14 22.83
N ILE A 394 10.73 31.27 23.44
CA ILE A 394 11.63 32.42 23.69
C ILE A 394 11.31 33.01 25.07
N GLY A 395 12.23 32.92 26.03
CA GLY A 395 12.12 33.57 27.34
C GLY A 395 12.95 32.89 28.43
N GLY A 396 14.11 33.46 28.78
CA GLY A 396 14.92 33.00 29.92
C GLY A 396 16.41 33.29 29.77
N SER A 397 16.86 34.46 30.22
CA SER A 397 18.27 34.88 30.18
C SER A 397 18.98 34.68 31.52
N SER A 398 20.16 34.04 31.47
CA SER A 398 21.37 34.32 32.29
C SER A 398 21.32 34.35 33.83
N ILE A 399 22.12 33.49 34.48
CA ILE A 399 23.38 33.80 35.20
C ILE A 399 23.76 32.59 36.09
N GLY A 400 25.06 32.24 36.15
CA GLY A 400 25.62 31.36 37.19
C GLY A 400 26.60 30.31 36.67
N ALA A 401 27.90 30.55 36.86
CA ALA A 401 28.96 29.61 36.50
C ALA A 401 29.64 29.02 37.74
N SER A 402 29.82 27.69 37.77
CA SER A 402 30.85 27.02 38.58
C SER A 402 31.17 25.63 38.00
N SER A 403 32.44 25.24 38.10
CA SER A 403 33.04 24.09 37.40
C SER A 403 33.03 22.79 38.22
N SER A 404 32.78 21.63 37.59
CA SER A 404 33.53 20.37 37.78
C SER A 404 32.92 19.16 37.04
N SER A 405 33.71 18.09 36.89
CA SER A 405 33.39 16.73 36.40
C SER A 405 33.27 16.49 34.88
N SER A 406 34.33 15.88 34.32
CA SER A 406 34.48 15.43 32.92
C SER A 406 33.83 14.07 32.61
N SER A 407 33.05 13.50 33.54
CA SER A 407 32.25 12.27 33.33
C SER A 407 30.82 12.54 32.84
N SER A 408 30.36 13.79 32.92
CA SER A 408 29.00 14.20 32.53
C SER A 408 28.78 14.23 31.01
N SER A 409 29.82 14.53 30.23
CA SER A 409 29.70 14.77 28.78
C SER A 409 29.21 13.56 27.98
N GLN A 410 29.68 12.34 28.29
CA GLN A 410 29.19 11.14 27.60
C GLN A 410 27.72 10.83 27.95
N GLN A 411 27.32 11.03 29.21
CA GLN A 411 25.92 10.85 29.61
C GLN A 411 25.01 11.91 28.99
N GLN A 412 25.45 13.16 28.90
CA GLN A 412 24.73 14.21 28.18
C GLN A 412 24.63 13.92 26.68
N ILE A 413 25.70 13.45 26.01
CA ILE A 413 25.65 13.07 24.59
C ILE A 413 24.69 11.89 24.38
N LEU A 414 24.69 10.87 25.24
CA LEU A 414 23.76 9.74 25.14
C LEU A 414 22.30 10.18 25.38
N GLN A 415 22.08 11.04 26.36
CA GLN A 415 20.75 11.59 26.69
C GLN A 415 20.24 12.54 25.61
N GLN A 416 21.13 13.30 24.97
CA GLN A 416 20.83 14.17 23.83
C GLN A 416 20.55 13.36 22.55
N GLN A 417 21.29 12.27 22.29
CA GLN A 417 20.95 11.30 21.24
C GLN A 417 19.60 10.62 21.50
N GLN A 418 19.31 10.25 22.74
CA GLN A 418 18.03 9.64 23.12
C GLN A 418 16.86 10.64 23.00
N GLN A 419 17.08 11.93 23.33
CA GLN A 419 16.13 13.00 23.04
C GLN A 419 15.95 13.25 21.54
N GLN A 420 17.02 13.18 20.73
CA GLN A 420 16.91 13.28 19.27
C GLN A 420 16.16 12.09 18.68
N GLN A 421 16.38 10.87 19.17
CA GLN A 421 15.58 9.69 18.77
C GLN A 421 14.11 9.83 19.18
N LEU A 422 13.83 10.34 20.38
CA LEU A 422 12.45 10.63 20.82
C LEU A 422 11.80 11.74 19.98
N GLN A 423 12.53 12.80 19.60
CA GLN A 423 12.04 13.83 18.67
C GLN A 423 11.81 13.27 17.26
N GLN A 424 12.69 12.40 16.75
CA GLN A 424 12.46 11.71 15.48
C GLN A 424 11.24 10.78 15.54
N GLN A 425 11.04 10.04 16.64
CA GLN A 425 9.82 9.25 16.86
C GLN A 425 8.56 10.11 16.98
N GLN A 426 8.62 11.28 17.61
CA GLN A 426 7.49 12.21 17.67
C GLN A 426 7.20 12.87 16.30
N GLN A 427 8.22 13.26 15.53
CA GLN A 427 8.07 13.72 14.14
C GLN A 427 7.53 12.61 13.21
N GLN A 428 7.76 11.34 13.53
CA GLN A 428 7.20 10.18 12.84
C GLN A 428 5.76 9.84 13.24
N GLN A 429 5.18 10.46 14.27
CA GLN A 429 3.74 10.31 14.57
C GLN A 429 2.91 11.07 13.52
N SER A 430 2.76 10.45 12.34
CA SER A 430 1.91 10.93 11.27
C SER A 430 0.50 11.16 11.81
N ASN A 431 -0.03 12.37 11.62
CA ASN A 431 -1.43 12.64 11.91
C ASN A 431 -2.31 11.61 11.14
N PRO A 432 -2.97 10.67 11.85
CA PRO A 432 -3.62 9.53 11.22
C PRO A 432 -4.84 9.97 10.41
N PHE A 433 -5.40 11.13 10.72
CA PHE A 433 -6.49 11.74 9.97
C PHE A 433 -6.05 12.15 8.56
N LEU A 434 -4.98 12.95 8.45
CA LEU A 434 -4.48 13.45 7.15
C LEU A 434 -4.02 12.31 6.24
N HIS A 435 -3.37 11.29 6.82
CA HIS A 435 -3.00 10.06 6.14
C HIS A 435 -4.25 9.31 5.60
N LEU A 436 -5.30 9.16 6.42
CA LEU A 436 -6.56 8.52 5.99
C LEU A 436 -7.30 9.36 4.94
N ALA A 437 -7.34 10.68 5.07
CA ALA A 437 -7.97 11.60 4.12
C ALA A 437 -7.40 11.42 2.71
N CYS A 438 -6.08 11.54 2.57
CA CYS A 438 -5.41 11.38 1.28
C CYS A 438 -5.61 9.96 0.70
N LYS A 439 -5.56 8.92 1.54
CA LYS A 439 -5.84 7.54 1.11
C LYS A 439 -7.25 7.35 0.57
N LEU A 440 -8.27 7.97 1.20
CA LEU A 440 -9.65 7.90 0.75
C LEU A 440 -9.88 8.69 -0.55
N ILE A 441 -9.28 9.88 -0.67
CA ILE A 441 -9.32 10.68 -1.90
C ILE A 441 -8.68 9.92 -3.06
N SER A 442 -7.54 9.27 -2.83
CA SER A 442 -6.89 8.38 -3.80
C SER A 442 -7.81 7.25 -4.26
N ALA A 443 -8.49 6.57 -3.32
CA ALA A 443 -9.38 5.45 -3.64
C ALA A 443 -10.63 5.88 -4.43
N LEU A 444 -11.27 6.98 -4.05
CA LEU A 444 -12.44 7.52 -4.76
C LEU A 444 -12.07 8.03 -6.16
N SER A 445 -10.96 8.77 -6.28
CA SER A 445 -10.45 9.27 -7.56
C SER A 445 -10.04 8.13 -8.49
N GLN A 446 -9.45 7.06 -7.95
CA GLN A 446 -9.17 5.84 -8.71
C GLN A 446 -10.45 5.16 -9.25
N SER A 447 -11.51 5.11 -8.45
CA SER A 447 -12.81 4.56 -8.87
C SER A 447 -13.43 5.39 -10.01
N PHE A 448 -13.42 6.73 -9.87
CA PHE A 448 -13.84 7.66 -10.93
C PHE A 448 -13.05 7.44 -12.22
N VAL A 449 -11.72 7.53 -12.17
CA VAL A 449 -10.85 7.46 -13.37
C VAL A 449 -11.03 6.13 -14.12
N LYS A 450 -11.10 5.00 -13.40
CA LYS A 450 -11.32 3.68 -14.02
C LYS A 450 -12.70 3.53 -14.67
N TYR A 451 -13.66 4.38 -14.31
CA TYR A 451 -14.99 4.41 -14.91
C TYR A 451 -15.10 5.43 -16.05
N SER A 452 -14.63 6.66 -15.83
CA SER A 452 -14.80 7.79 -16.76
C SER A 452 -13.82 7.80 -17.94
N TYR A 453 -12.66 7.17 -17.82
CA TYR A 453 -11.70 7.14 -18.91
C TYR A 453 -12.19 6.27 -20.10
N PRO A 454 -12.08 6.76 -21.37
CA PRO A 454 -12.58 6.04 -22.54
C PRO A 454 -11.99 4.64 -22.72
N LYS A 455 -12.84 3.69 -23.12
CA LYS A 455 -12.47 2.28 -23.38
C LYS A 455 -12.90 1.86 -24.78
N ASP A 456 -12.10 0.99 -25.39
CA ASP A 456 -12.45 0.35 -26.66
C ASP A 456 -13.70 -0.52 -26.43
N PRO A 457 -14.78 -0.34 -27.22
CA PRO A 457 -16.03 -1.08 -27.03
C PRO A 457 -15.87 -2.61 -27.16
N LYS A 458 -14.88 -3.08 -27.93
CA LYS A 458 -14.64 -4.52 -28.17
C LYS A 458 -13.79 -5.16 -27.08
N THR A 459 -12.69 -4.51 -26.67
CA THR A 459 -11.72 -5.10 -25.74
C THR A 459 -11.94 -4.67 -24.28
N GLN A 460 -12.76 -3.64 -24.04
CA GLN A 460 -12.93 -2.96 -22.74
C GLN A 460 -11.63 -2.40 -22.14
N GLN A 461 -10.54 -2.37 -22.92
CA GLN A 461 -9.27 -1.78 -22.50
C GLN A 461 -9.30 -0.26 -22.66
N PRO A 462 -8.59 0.49 -21.81
CA PRO A 462 -8.43 1.94 -21.94
C PRO A 462 -7.89 2.34 -23.31
N ILE A 463 -8.53 3.31 -23.97
CA ILE A 463 -8.08 3.81 -25.27
C ILE A 463 -6.75 4.55 -25.07
N VAL A 464 -5.76 4.24 -25.90
CA VAL A 464 -4.54 5.05 -26.01
C VAL A 464 -4.92 6.35 -26.69
N GLY A 465 -4.97 7.44 -25.91
CA GLY A 465 -5.27 8.77 -26.42
C GLY A 465 -4.15 9.29 -27.33
N ASP A 466 -4.36 10.46 -27.94
CA ASP A 466 -3.33 11.06 -28.79
C ASP A 466 -2.13 11.56 -27.97
N TRP A 467 -0.92 11.25 -28.46
CA TRP A 467 0.37 11.69 -27.88
C TRP A 467 1.04 12.73 -28.80
N SER A 468 0.36 13.20 -29.84
CA SER A 468 0.80 14.32 -30.69
C SER A 468 0.66 15.64 -29.91
N PHE A 469 1.76 16.03 -29.26
CA PHE A 469 1.81 17.21 -28.40
C PHE A 469 3.19 17.88 -28.46
N ASP A 470 3.24 19.21 -28.29
CA ASP A 470 4.48 19.99 -28.42
C ASP A 470 5.47 19.65 -27.29
N GLU A 471 6.59 19.02 -27.63
CA GLU A 471 7.62 18.57 -26.69
C GLU A 471 8.23 19.72 -25.86
N LYS A 472 8.14 20.96 -26.35
CA LYS A 472 8.57 22.16 -25.62
C LYS A 472 7.83 22.32 -24.29
N LEU A 473 6.64 21.74 -24.15
CA LEU A 473 5.80 21.88 -22.95
C LEU A 473 6.20 20.97 -21.78
N PHE A 474 7.14 20.05 -22.00
CA PHE A 474 7.70 19.17 -20.95
C PHE A 474 9.22 19.27 -20.78
N ASN A 475 9.93 19.79 -21.80
CA ASN A 475 11.35 20.09 -21.75
C ASN A 475 11.64 21.42 -21.02
N SER A 476 11.78 21.36 -19.69
CA SER A 476 12.59 22.37 -18.99
C SER A 476 14.07 22.09 -19.26
N GLN A 477 14.81 23.04 -19.83
CA GLN A 477 16.27 22.94 -19.91
C GLN A 477 16.84 22.85 -18.48
N SER A 478 17.56 21.77 -18.17
CA SER A 478 18.26 21.57 -16.90
C SER A 478 19.54 22.41 -16.83
N VAL A 479 19.37 23.74 -16.79
CA VAL A 479 20.48 24.65 -16.48
C VAL A 479 20.79 24.53 -14.99
N TYR A 480 21.73 23.67 -14.65
CA TYR A 480 22.32 23.59 -13.30
C TYR A 480 23.56 24.49 -13.20
N PRO A 481 23.53 25.59 -12.42
CA PRO A 481 24.71 26.34 -12.07
C PRO A 481 25.36 25.72 -10.82
N TYR A 482 26.15 24.67 -10.98
CA TYR A 482 27.07 24.26 -9.91
C TYR A 482 28.30 25.16 -9.94
N HIS A 483 28.51 25.92 -8.87
CA HIS A 483 29.67 26.81 -8.72
C HIS A 483 30.98 26.02 -8.84
N HIS A 484 31.78 26.34 -9.85
CA HIS A 484 33.18 25.91 -9.91
C HIS A 484 33.97 26.57 -8.78
N ASN A 485 34.20 25.84 -7.68
CA ASN A 485 35.41 26.04 -6.91
C ASN A 485 36.57 25.45 -7.71
N GLN A 486 37.38 26.36 -8.29
CA GLN A 486 38.64 26.00 -8.92
C GLN A 486 39.59 25.40 -7.88
N SER A 487 40.25 24.30 -8.21
CA SER A 487 41.53 23.93 -7.60
C SER A 487 42.57 23.80 -8.73
N PRO A 488 43.84 24.19 -8.49
CA PRO A 488 44.78 24.41 -9.58
C PRO A 488 45.63 23.16 -9.85
N PHE A 489 45.66 22.71 -11.10
CA PHE A 489 46.81 21.99 -11.63
C PHE A 489 47.18 22.50 -13.02
N THR A 490 48.29 23.22 -13.08
CA THR A 490 48.89 23.77 -14.29
C THR A 490 49.64 22.69 -15.06
N GLY A 491 49.30 22.51 -16.34
CA GLY A 491 50.06 21.74 -17.32
C GLY A 491 50.02 22.48 -18.66
N THR A 492 51.19 22.93 -19.13
CA THR A 492 51.33 23.92 -20.22
C THR A 492 50.99 23.39 -21.62
N PRO A 493 50.37 24.21 -22.50
CA PRO A 493 50.25 23.90 -23.92
C PRO A 493 51.52 24.24 -24.72
N VAL A 494 51.70 23.59 -25.87
CA VAL A 494 52.75 23.92 -26.86
C VAL A 494 52.12 24.60 -28.07
N ASN A 495 52.71 25.72 -28.51
CA ASN A 495 52.26 26.55 -29.63
C ASN A 495 52.70 26.00 -31.00
N TYR A 496 51.99 26.36 -32.09
CA TYR A 496 52.47 27.37 -33.07
C TYR A 496 51.52 27.65 -34.27
N LEU A 497 51.44 28.94 -34.66
CA LEU A 497 51.17 29.54 -35.99
C LEU A 497 49.79 29.24 -36.67
N SER A 498 48.88 30.20 -36.93
CA SER A 498 48.92 31.44 -37.76
C SER A 498 49.00 31.16 -39.29
N ALA A 499 48.34 31.87 -40.22
CA ALA A 499 47.59 33.13 -40.15
C ALA A 499 46.61 33.30 -41.36
N ASN A 500 45.63 34.21 -41.27
CA ASN A 500 45.28 35.25 -42.27
C ASN A 500 43.81 35.74 -42.17
N GLY A 501 43.62 37.06 -42.04
CA GLY A 501 42.37 37.77 -42.38
C GLY A 501 42.43 38.35 -43.81
N PRO A 502 41.66 39.39 -44.22
CA PRO A 502 41.17 40.48 -43.34
C PRO A 502 39.80 41.19 -43.66
N THR A 503 39.30 41.94 -42.66
CA THR A 503 38.63 43.29 -42.69
C THR A 503 37.33 43.67 -43.47
N ILE A 504 36.36 44.20 -42.67
CA ILE A 504 35.62 45.50 -42.75
C ILE A 504 34.48 45.73 -43.78
N LEU A 505 33.26 46.05 -43.29
CA LEU A 505 32.55 47.35 -43.50
C LEU A 505 31.26 47.53 -42.62
N GLN A 506 30.86 48.79 -42.39
CA GLN A 506 29.68 49.22 -41.60
C GLN A 506 28.64 49.98 -42.45
N SER A 507 27.35 49.99 -42.04
CA SER A 507 26.30 51.06 -42.20
C SER A 507 24.90 50.45 -41.93
N SER A 508 23.79 51.08 -41.52
CA SER A 508 23.38 52.30 -40.76
C SER A 508 22.06 52.87 -41.34
N SER A 509 21.18 53.44 -40.47
CA SER A 509 19.93 54.23 -40.75
C SER A 509 18.63 53.42 -41.10
N THR A 510 17.37 53.84 -40.85
CA THR A 510 16.74 54.91 -40.00
C THR A 510 15.20 54.72 -39.79
N GLN A 511 14.66 55.14 -38.63
CA GLN A 511 13.31 55.74 -38.34
C GLN A 511 11.98 54.95 -38.61
N GLY A 512 10.87 55.18 -37.87
CA GLY A 512 10.63 56.08 -36.71
C GLY A 512 9.17 56.11 -36.16
N ASN A 513 8.92 56.95 -35.13
CA ASN A 513 7.66 57.44 -34.50
C ASN A 513 6.66 56.42 -33.87
N THR A 514 6.20 56.47 -32.59
CA THR A 514 5.79 57.48 -31.57
C THR A 514 4.29 57.76 -31.48
N ASN A 515 3.64 57.39 -30.36
CA ASN A 515 3.00 58.34 -29.42
C ASN A 515 2.28 57.65 -28.23
N SER A 516 2.33 58.28 -27.07
CA SER A 516 1.50 58.05 -25.88
C SER A 516 0.58 59.26 -25.65
N VAL A 517 -0.37 59.18 -24.71
CA VAL A 517 -0.87 60.27 -23.82
C VAL A 517 -2.11 59.80 -23.03
N ALA A 518 -2.17 60.12 -21.73
CA ALA A 518 -3.36 60.05 -20.86
C ALA A 518 -3.95 61.46 -20.66
N PRO A 519 -5.11 61.68 -19.98
CA PRO A 519 -5.00 62.47 -18.73
C PRO A 519 -6.12 62.34 -17.66
N THR A 520 -5.78 62.83 -16.45
CA THR A 520 -6.62 63.58 -15.45
C THR A 520 -7.88 62.94 -14.82
N GLN A 521 -7.95 62.71 -13.49
CA GLN A 521 -8.10 63.62 -12.32
C GLN A 521 -9.55 64.04 -11.97
N ASN A 522 -10.00 63.78 -10.73
CA ASN A 522 -10.38 64.85 -9.78
C ASN A 522 -10.65 64.37 -8.33
N ASN A 523 -10.50 65.29 -7.37
CA ASN A 523 -10.56 65.11 -5.90
C ASN A 523 -11.98 65.19 -5.29
N VAL A 524 -12.13 64.85 -3.99
CA VAL A 524 -12.46 65.80 -2.88
C VAL A 524 -12.62 65.09 -1.50
N ASN A 525 -11.67 65.39 -0.60
CA ASN A 525 -11.68 65.61 0.87
C ASN A 525 -12.62 64.93 1.91
N LEU A 526 -11.95 64.48 3.00
CA LEU A 526 -12.16 64.75 4.44
C LEU A 526 -13.46 64.31 5.17
N ASN A 527 -13.35 63.32 6.09
CA ASN A 527 -13.03 63.59 7.52
C ASN A 527 -12.90 62.31 8.38
N LEU A 528 -12.09 62.39 9.43
CA LEU A 528 -11.93 61.42 10.53
C LEU A 528 -12.76 61.91 11.74
N PRO A 529 -13.26 61.02 12.63
CA PRO A 529 -12.41 60.55 13.75
C PRO A 529 -12.62 59.11 14.26
N ASN A 530 -11.52 58.56 14.78
CA ASN A 530 -11.33 57.51 15.80
C ASN A 530 -12.53 56.70 16.33
N GLY A 531 -12.41 55.36 16.25
CA GLY A 531 -13.17 54.39 17.04
C GLY A 531 -12.69 52.95 16.81
N ILE A 532 -12.05 52.33 17.80
CA ILE A 532 -11.48 50.97 17.71
C ILE A 532 -12.59 49.92 17.89
N THR A 533 -12.81 49.01 16.92
CA THR A 533 -13.05 47.57 17.15
C THR A 533 -13.10 46.76 15.84
N SER A 534 -12.33 45.68 15.78
CA SER A 534 -12.48 44.45 14.96
C SER A 534 -13.54 44.38 13.84
N ALA A 535 -13.09 44.30 12.58
CA ALA A 535 -13.83 43.73 11.45
C ALA A 535 -13.25 42.32 11.13
N ASN A 536 -14.04 41.24 11.07
CA ASN A 536 -15.01 40.88 10.02
C ASN A 536 -14.40 40.89 8.59
N ILE A 537 -13.91 39.72 8.16
CA ILE A 537 -13.65 39.44 6.74
C ILE A 537 -14.99 39.07 6.10
N THR A 538 -15.55 40.01 5.34
CA THR A 538 -16.77 39.82 4.54
C THR A 538 -16.51 38.95 3.30
N ALA A 539 -17.55 38.24 2.87
CA ALA A 539 -17.51 37.41 1.68
C ALA A 539 -17.40 38.24 0.38
N ALA A 540 -16.61 37.74 -0.58
CA ALA A 540 -16.58 38.26 -1.94
C ALA A 540 -16.92 37.13 -2.95
N SER A 541 -18.17 37.18 -3.43
CA SER A 541 -18.70 36.66 -4.70
C SER A 541 -17.87 35.67 -5.53
N PHE A 542 -18.40 34.45 -5.69
CA PHE A 542 -18.03 33.53 -6.78
C PHE A 542 -18.63 34.00 -8.12
N PRO A 543 -17.94 33.82 -9.26
CA PRO A 543 -18.55 34.03 -10.57
C PRO A 543 -19.51 32.88 -10.91
N THR A 544 -20.75 33.22 -11.24
CA THR A 544 -21.78 32.29 -11.69
C THR A 544 -21.47 31.72 -13.08
N SER A 545 -21.84 30.46 -13.28
CA SER A 545 -21.63 29.68 -14.49
C SER A 545 -22.27 30.29 -15.75
N THR A 546 -21.52 30.35 -16.84
CA THR A 546 -22.06 30.26 -18.21
C THR A 546 -21.94 28.82 -18.72
N SER A 547 -22.94 28.37 -19.47
CA SER A 547 -23.17 26.97 -19.79
C SER A 547 -22.32 26.45 -20.96
N SER A 548 -21.41 25.53 -20.67
CA SER A 548 -20.89 24.54 -21.62
C SER A 548 -20.59 23.20 -20.90
N SER A 549 -20.58 22.09 -21.64
CA SER A 549 -20.70 20.71 -21.17
C SER A 549 -19.88 20.31 -19.92
N SER A 550 -20.57 20.07 -18.80
CA SER A 550 -19.97 19.84 -17.47
C SER A 550 -19.46 18.41 -17.20
N LYS A 551 -18.96 17.67 -18.20
CA LYS A 551 -18.53 16.26 -18.02
C LYS A 551 -17.02 16.06 -17.80
N ASP A 552 -16.19 17.06 -18.08
CA ASP A 552 -14.74 16.88 -18.17
C ASP A 552 -13.96 17.27 -16.89
N THR A 553 -14.63 17.78 -15.86
CA THR A 553 -13.96 18.19 -14.60
C THR A 553 -13.96 17.08 -13.55
N HIS A 554 -12.77 16.75 -13.03
CA HIS A 554 -12.63 15.71 -12.01
C HIS A 554 -13.44 16.05 -10.72
N PRO A 555 -14.27 15.14 -10.18
CA PRO A 555 -15.23 15.43 -9.10
C PRO A 555 -14.57 15.93 -7.81
N PHE A 556 -13.38 15.41 -7.49
CA PHE A 556 -12.61 15.80 -6.30
C PHE A 556 -11.57 16.90 -6.55
N SER A 557 -11.57 17.56 -7.73
CA SER A 557 -10.61 18.61 -8.11
C SER A 557 -10.51 19.75 -7.09
N SER A 558 -11.61 20.10 -6.41
CA SER A 558 -11.62 21.13 -5.37
C SER A 558 -10.84 20.77 -4.09
N LEU A 559 -10.26 19.57 -4.01
CA LEU A 559 -9.34 19.13 -2.94
C LEU A 559 -7.86 19.25 -3.35
N THR A 560 -7.54 19.37 -4.64
CA THR A 560 -6.15 19.45 -5.12
C THR A 560 -5.32 20.55 -4.43
N PRO A 561 -5.79 21.81 -4.26
CA PRO A 561 -5.01 22.85 -3.61
C PRO A 561 -4.64 22.53 -2.16
N LEU A 562 -5.52 21.83 -1.42
CA LEU A 562 -5.27 21.42 -0.04
C LEU A 562 -4.15 20.36 0.04
N ILE A 563 -4.11 19.43 -0.92
CA ILE A 563 -3.11 18.35 -0.95
C ILE A 563 -1.76 18.87 -1.45
N LEU A 564 -1.75 19.79 -2.43
CA LEU A 564 -0.53 20.50 -2.84
C LEU A 564 0.06 21.30 -1.66
N ASN A 565 -0.77 22.05 -0.91
CA ASN A 565 -0.31 22.75 0.28
C ASN A 565 0.20 21.79 1.37
N LEU A 566 -0.46 20.62 1.54
CA LEU A 566 -0.04 19.59 2.49
C LEU A 566 1.38 19.08 2.22
N LEU A 567 1.77 18.90 0.95
CA LEU A 567 3.13 18.51 0.57
C LEU A 567 4.18 19.57 0.95
N ASN A 568 3.81 20.85 1.00
CA ASN A 568 4.75 21.90 1.39
C ASN A 568 4.95 21.92 2.91
N ILE A 569 3.88 21.75 3.69
CA ILE A 569 3.91 21.92 5.16
C ILE A 569 4.23 20.66 5.97
N THR A 570 4.03 19.45 5.44
CA THR A 570 4.12 18.23 6.26
C THR A 570 5.55 17.65 6.32
N PRO A 571 6.14 17.43 7.51
CA PRO A 571 7.43 16.73 7.62
C PRO A 571 7.27 15.19 7.50
N SER A 572 6.05 14.66 7.62
CA SER A 572 5.82 13.22 7.68
C SER A 572 5.83 12.58 6.28
N ILE A 573 6.88 11.80 6.00
CA ILE A 573 7.02 10.99 4.77
C ILE A 573 5.77 10.12 4.51
N SER A 574 5.16 9.55 5.56
CA SER A 574 3.95 8.74 5.44
C SER A 574 2.77 9.55 4.87
N ILE A 575 2.60 10.79 5.32
CA ILE A 575 1.58 11.72 4.79
C ILE A 575 1.94 12.15 3.37
N ARG A 576 3.21 12.48 3.09
CA ARG A 576 3.68 12.83 1.72
C ARG A 576 3.37 11.73 0.71
N ILE A 577 3.62 10.47 1.06
CA ILE A 577 3.31 9.32 0.20
C ILE A 577 1.80 9.26 -0.11
N GLN A 578 0.92 9.35 0.89
CA GLN A 578 -0.53 9.32 0.61
C GLN A 578 -1.00 10.55 -0.18
N ALA A 579 -0.45 11.74 0.10
CA ALA A 579 -0.74 12.97 -0.63
C ALA A 579 -0.33 12.85 -2.11
N LEU A 580 0.86 12.30 -2.39
CA LEU A 580 1.31 12.01 -3.75
C LEU A 580 0.39 11.02 -4.47
N LYS A 581 0.01 9.92 -3.81
CA LYS A 581 -0.94 8.96 -4.38
C LYS A 581 -2.29 9.60 -4.72
N ALA A 582 -2.81 10.46 -3.82
CA ALA A 582 -4.02 11.22 -4.09
C ALA A 582 -3.86 12.14 -5.30
N LEU A 583 -2.74 12.87 -5.41
CA LEU A 583 -2.45 13.73 -6.58
C LEU A 583 -2.32 12.96 -7.89
N VAL A 584 -1.72 11.76 -7.88
CA VAL A 584 -1.63 10.88 -9.06
C VAL A 584 -3.03 10.50 -9.60
N TRP A 585 -4.00 10.26 -8.72
CA TRP A 585 -5.37 9.95 -9.13
C TRP A 585 -6.23 11.19 -9.41
N LEU A 586 -5.99 12.31 -8.74
CA LEU A 586 -6.61 13.62 -9.04
C LEU A 586 -6.10 14.25 -10.35
N CYS A 587 -4.92 13.85 -10.82
CA CYS A 587 -4.33 14.33 -12.06
C CYS A 587 -5.32 14.14 -13.23
N PRO A 588 -5.68 15.21 -13.97
CA PRO A 588 -6.60 15.11 -15.09
C PRO A 588 -5.96 14.32 -16.24
N SER A 589 -6.75 13.54 -16.98
CA SER A 589 -6.28 12.80 -18.16
C SER A 589 -6.13 13.70 -19.41
N ASN A 590 -5.80 14.98 -19.21
CA ASN A 590 -5.48 15.97 -20.24
C ASN A 590 -4.05 16.48 -19.95
N LEU A 591 -3.14 16.34 -20.92
CA LEU A 591 -1.71 16.68 -20.76
C LEU A 591 -1.45 18.17 -20.48
N GLU A 592 -2.33 19.07 -20.90
CA GLU A 592 -2.16 20.50 -20.61
C GLU A 592 -2.44 20.81 -19.14
N GLN A 593 -3.49 20.21 -18.60
CA GLN A 593 -3.90 20.40 -17.22
C GLN A 593 -3.05 19.59 -16.23
N SER A 594 -2.38 18.53 -16.69
CA SER A 594 -1.47 17.73 -15.85
C SER A 594 -0.14 18.43 -15.53
N LYS A 595 0.23 19.51 -16.24
CA LYS A 595 1.49 20.27 -16.02
C LYS A 595 1.71 20.68 -14.56
N LEU A 596 0.67 21.14 -13.87
CA LEU A 596 0.76 21.51 -12.44
C LEU A 596 1.14 20.32 -11.56
N TYR A 597 0.63 19.13 -11.87
CA TYR A 597 0.94 17.89 -11.16
C TYR A 597 2.35 17.41 -11.49
N LEU A 598 2.80 17.56 -12.75
CA LEU A 598 4.16 17.24 -13.15
C LEU A 598 5.19 18.06 -12.36
N GLU A 599 5.01 19.38 -12.29
CA GLU A 599 5.92 20.24 -11.53
C GLU A 599 5.87 19.91 -10.02
N ALA A 600 4.70 19.63 -9.45
CA ALA A 600 4.59 19.18 -8.06
C ALA A 600 5.37 17.87 -7.80
N PHE A 601 5.35 16.92 -8.72
CA PHE A 601 6.14 15.67 -8.64
C PHE A 601 7.64 15.94 -8.82
N ARG A 602 8.03 16.80 -9.77
CA ARG A 602 9.42 17.26 -9.97
C ARG A 602 9.99 17.91 -8.72
N THR A 603 9.22 18.75 -8.02
CA THR A 603 9.64 19.36 -6.75
C THR A 603 9.97 18.30 -5.71
N GLN A 604 9.22 17.19 -5.62
CA GLN A 604 9.56 16.11 -4.68
C GLN A 604 10.81 15.32 -5.10
N ILE A 605 11.02 15.08 -6.40
CA ILE A 605 12.21 14.39 -6.94
C ILE A 605 13.48 15.22 -6.73
N ARG A 606 13.39 16.55 -6.85
CA ARG A 606 14.49 17.50 -6.66
C ARG A 606 14.98 17.62 -5.21
N ASP A 607 14.22 17.14 -4.22
CA ASP A 607 14.64 17.14 -2.82
C ASP A 607 15.51 15.90 -2.51
N PRO A 608 16.82 16.07 -2.26
CA PRO A 608 17.73 14.96 -2.02
C PRO A 608 17.52 14.28 -0.66
N TYR A 609 16.78 14.88 0.28
CA TYR A 609 16.53 14.33 1.61
C TYR A 609 15.35 13.35 1.65
N HIS A 610 14.50 13.32 0.63
CA HIS A 610 13.42 12.32 0.56
C HIS A 610 13.96 10.87 0.44
N PRO A 611 13.38 9.90 1.17
CA PRO A 611 13.86 8.52 1.16
C PRO A 611 13.44 7.76 -0.12
N THR A 612 14.24 6.78 -0.54
CA THR A 612 14.00 5.95 -1.74
C THR A 612 12.60 5.35 -1.82
N HIS A 613 12.03 4.94 -0.67
CA HIS A 613 10.67 4.39 -0.59
C HIS A 613 9.59 5.39 -1.03
N LEU A 614 9.78 6.71 -0.82
CA LEU A 614 8.82 7.72 -1.29
C LEU A 614 8.74 7.74 -2.82
N PHE A 615 9.89 7.67 -3.49
CA PHE A 615 9.96 7.62 -4.95
C PHE A 615 9.38 6.32 -5.49
N LYS A 616 9.76 5.16 -4.92
CA LYS A 616 9.19 3.87 -5.30
C LYS A 616 7.66 3.86 -5.23
N GLU A 617 7.07 4.37 -4.15
CA GLU A 617 5.61 4.46 -3.99
C GLU A 617 4.95 5.45 -4.96
N LEU A 618 5.61 6.55 -5.32
CA LEU A 618 5.15 7.50 -6.35
C LEU A 618 5.13 6.84 -7.74
N PHE A 619 6.24 6.24 -8.17
CA PHE A 619 6.36 5.61 -9.48
C PHE A 619 5.48 4.36 -9.61
N LEU A 620 5.29 3.58 -8.54
CA LEU A 620 4.32 2.47 -8.51
C LEU A 620 2.87 2.95 -8.68
N GLU A 621 2.50 4.11 -8.13
CA GLU A 621 1.15 4.63 -8.30
C GLU A 621 0.95 5.29 -9.67
N LEU A 622 1.98 5.99 -10.19
CA LEU A 622 1.99 6.49 -11.57
C LEU A 622 1.89 5.35 -12.60
N TYR A 623 2.57 4.23 -12.36
CA TYR A 623 2.46 3.02 -13.18
C TYR A 623 1.02 2.49 -13.23
N LYS A 624 0.36 2.32 -12.08
CA LYS A 624 -1.08 1.97 -12.02
C LYS A 624 -1.95 3.00 -12.73
N ARG A 625 -1.57 4.29 -12.72
CA ARG A 625 -2.31 5.35 -13.39
C ARG A 625 -2.17 5.26 -14.91
N ILE A 626 -1.00 4.98 -15.48
CA ILE A 626 -0.87 4.84 -16.94
C ILE A 626 -1.62 3.61 -17.47
N ILE A 627 -1.71 2.52 -16.70
CA ILE A 627 -2.56 1.37 -17.04
C ILE A 627 -4.04 1.80 -17.13
N ALA A 628 -4.50 2.67 -16.23
CA ALA A 628 -5.88 3.17 -16.23
C ALA A 628 -6.13 4.35 -17.19
N SER A 629 -5.09 5.06 -17.62
CA SER A 629 -5.16 6.23 -18.50
C SER A 629 -3.86 6.36 -19.33
N PRO A 630 -3.69 5.57 -20.41
CA PRO A 630 -2.44 5.50 -21.17
C PRO A 630 -1.96 6.83 -21.74
N ILE A 631 -2.86 7.79 -21.93
CA ILE A 631 -2.56 9.16 -22.38
C ILE A 631 -1.58 9.91 -21.45
N LEU A 632 -1.42 9.50 -20.19
CA LEU A 632 -0.47 10.10 -19.24
C LEU A 632 0.94 9.50 -19.32
N SER A 633 1.19 8.52 -20.18
CA SER A 633 2.52 7.91 -20.34
C SER A 633 3.64 8.90 -20.70
N PRO A 634 3.46 9.93 -21.55
CA PRO A 634 4.51 10.92 -21.82
C PRO A 634 4.96 11.69 -20.56
N MET A 635 4.01 11.99 -19.66
CA MET A 635 4.30 12.64 -18.37
C MET A 635 5.12 11.71 -17.45
N LEU A 636 4.82 10.41 -17.45
CA LEU A 636 5.60 9.42 -16.70
C LEU A 636 7.00 9.22 -17.29
N LEU A 637 7.14 9.18 -18.62
CA LEU A 637 8.46 9.11 -19.29
C LEU A 637 9.34 10.33 -18.95
N ALA A 638 8.77 11.53 -18.92
CA ALA A 638 9.48 12.73 -18.46
C ALA A 638 9.93 12.61 -16.98
N LEU A 639 9.08 12.09 -16.10
CA LEU A 639 9.44 11.85 -14.68
C LEU A 639 10.49 10.75 -14.51
N ILE A 640 10.48 9.72 -15.36
CA ILE A 640 11.53 8.68 -15.37
C ILE A 640 12.87 9.28 -15.76
N TYR A 641 12.91 10.13 -16.80
CA TYR A 641 14.11 10.90 -17.14
C TYR A 641 14.61 11.71 -15.93
N ASP A 642 13.73 12.52 -15.31
CA ASP A 642 14.09 13.35 -14.15
C ASP A 642 14.56 12.50 -12.94
N TRP A 643 13.98 11.32 -12.72
CA TRP A 643 14.37 10.41 -11.62
C TRP A 643 15.79 9.86 -11.82
N ILE A 644 16.09 9.40 -13.04
CA ILE A 644 17.39 8.86 -13.43
C ILE A 644 18.47 9.97 -13.49
N ASP A 645 18.09 11.19 -13.87
CA ASP A 645 19.00 12.32 -14.02
C ASP A 645 19.39 12.96 -12.67
N ILE A 646 18.40 13.21 -11.81
CA ILE A 646 18.60 13.98 -10.57
C ILE A 646 19.07 13.11 -9.40
N ILE A 647 18.59 11.87 -9.28
CA ILE A 647 18.87 10.96 -8.15
C ILE A 647 19.03 9.49 -8.58
N PRO A 648 19.97 9.16 -9.49
CA PRO A 648 20.14 7.81 -10.06
C PRO A 648 20.30 6.70 -9.00
N TYR A 649 20.97 7.00 -7.88
CA TYR A 649 21.19 6.04 -6.78
C TYR A 649 19.93 5.69 -5.97
N LYS A 650 18.79 6.33 -6.25
CA LYS A 650 17.47 6.00 -5.68
C LYS A 650 16.50 5.44 -6.74
N THR A 651 16.98 5.14 -7.94
CA THR A 651 16.15 4.65 -9.04
C THR A 651 15.86 3.15 -8.92
N ASP A 652 14.60 2.75 -9.10
CA ASP A 652 14.21 1.34 -9.23
C ASP A 652 14.14 0.96 -10.71
N VAL A 653 15.24 0.39 -11.23
CA VAL A 653 15.41 0.08 -12.65
C VAL A 653 14.43 -1.01 -13.11
N ASN A 654 14.11 -1.98 -12.24
CA ASN A 654 13.15 -3.03 -12.56
C ASN A 654 11.76 -2.45 -12.81
N LEU A 655 11.32 -1.52 -11.96
CA LEU A 655 10.04 -0.82 -12.13
C LEU A 655 10.00 0.00 -13.43
N ILE A 656 11.11 0.65 -13.80
CA ILE A 656 11.22 1.38 -15.07
C ILE A 656 11.07 0.43 -16.27
N VAL A 657 11.74 -0.71 -16.23
CA VAL A 657 11.64 -1.75 -17.28
C VAL A 657 10.21 -2.31 -17.37
N GLU A 658 9.51 -2.55 -16.25
CA GLU A 658 8.09 -2.95 -16.25
C GLU A 658 7.16 -1.87 -16.86
N ILE A 659 7.40 -0.60 -16.55
CA ILE A 659 6.67 0.53 -17.15
C ILE A 659 6.90 0.57 -18.66
N TRP A 660 8.15 0.42 -19.11
CA TRP A 660 8.48 0.42 -20.54
C TRP A 660 7.87 -0.76 -21.29
N LYS A 661 7.94 -1.98 -20.73
CA LYS A 661 7.25 -3.16 -21.27
C LYS A 661 5.76 -2.89 -21.50
N THR A 662 5.09 -2.29 -20.51
CA THR A 662 3.67 -1.92 -20.62
C THR A 662 3.42 -0.86 -21.70
N ILE A 663 4.31 0.13 -21.85
CA ILE A 663 4.20 1.17 -22.88
C ILE A 663 4.39 0.62 -24.31
N VAL A 664 5.19 -0.44 -24.51
CA VAL A 664 5.33 -1.11 -25.82
C VAL A 664 3.98 -1.64 -26.34
N ASP A 665 3.06 -2.04 -25.45
CA ASP A 665 1.76 -2.56 -25.84
C ASP A 665 0.73 -1.47 -26.20
N PHE A 666 1.02 -0.19 -25.91
CA PHE A 666 0.17 0.95 -26.27
C PHE A 666 0.27 1.37 -27.76
N GLY A 667 0.91 0.56 -28.60
CA GLY A 667 0.92 0.74 -30.07
C GLY A 667 1.99 1.69 -30.60
N LYS A 668 1.82 2.12 -31.86
CA LYS A 668 2.92 2.71 -32.66
C LYS A 668 3.49 4.01 -32.09
N VAL A 669 2.63 5.00 -31.86
CA VAL A 669 3.04 6.32 -31.36
C VAL A 669 3.70 6.19 -29.98
N ALA A 670 3.21 5.24 -29.17
CA ALA A 670 3.78 4.96 -27.86
C ALA A 670 5.19 4.37 -27.93
N ARG A 671 5.45 3.43 -28.85
CA ARG A 671 6.78 2.86 -29.13
C ARG A 671 7.77 3.92 -29.60
N GLU A 672 7.35 4.81 -30.51
CA GLU A 672 8.18 5.90 -31.01
C GLU A 672 8.58 6.89 -29.89
N LYS A 673 7.62 7.30 -29.05
CA LYS A 673 7.86 8.19 -27.91
C LYS A 673 8.68 7.52 -26.80
N LEU A 674 8.48 6.23 -26.56
CA LEU A 674 9.31 5.43 -25.65
C LEU A 674 10.77 5.38 -26.14
N LEU A 675 11.00 5.10 -27.43
CA LEU A 675 12.34 5.04 -28.01
C LEU A 675 13.04 6.40 -27.94
N GLN A 676 12.34 7.50 -28.24
CA GLN A 676 12.83 8.86 -28.05
C GLN A 676 13.24 9.12 -26.59
N SER A 677 12.41 8.69 -25.62
CA SER A 677 12.74 8.82 -24.19
C SER A 677 13.96 7.98 -23.79
N ILE A 678 14.11 6.76 -24.32
CA ILE A 678 15.27 5.90 -24.04
C ILE A 678 16.55 6.51 -24.61
N PHE A 679 16.53 6.99 -25.87
CA PHE A 679 17.68 7.68 -26.45
C PHE A 679 18.03 8.95 -25.66
N LYS A 680 17.04 9.73 -25.21
CA LYS A 680 17.30 10.89 -24.34
C LYS A 680 18.01 10.50 -23.02
N ILE A 681 17.69 9.34 -22.44
CA ILE A 681 18.34 8.82 -21.22
C ILE A 681 19.76 8.30 -21.51
N LEU A 682 19.99 7.71 -22.68
CA LEU A 682 21.30 7.19 -23.11
C LEU A 682 22.27 8.30 -23.52
N ASP A 683 21.78 9.33 -24.21
CA ASP A 683 22.57 10.42 -24.78
C ASP A 683 22.88 11.55 -23.74
N ARG A 684 22.59 11.34 -22.45
CA ARG A 684 22.76 12.34 -21.37
C ARG A 684 24.17 12.37 -20.78
N SER A 685 24.57 13.52 -20.22
CA SER A 685 25.82 13.67 -19.46
C SER A 685 25.70 13.07 -18.06
N VAL A 686 26.62 12.17 -17.68
CA VAL A 686 26.66 11.53 -16.35
C VAL A 686 27.70 12.19 -15.43
N HIS A 687 27.26 12.65 -14.25
CA HIS A 687 28.16 13.19 -13.22
C HIS A 687 29.16 12.12 -12.71
N PRO A 688 30.45 12.45 -12.46
CA PRO A 688 31.46 11.48 -12.01
C PRO A 688 31.03 10.59 -10.83
N ASP A 689 30.42 11.18 -9.81
CA ASP A 689 29.99 10.48 -8.58
C ASP A 689 28.94 9.40 -8.81
N PHE A 690 28.18 9.49 -9.91
CA PHE A 690 27.10 8.56 -10.25
C PHE A 690 27.46 7.60 -11.39
N ARG A 691 28.72 7.55 -11.83
CA ARG A 691 29.16 6.71 -12.95
C ARG A 691 28.83 5.23 -12.76
N VAL A 692 29.13 4.65 -11.60
CA VAL A 692 28.90 3.21 -11.34
C VAL A 692 27.40 2.87 -11.42
N VAL A 693 26.56 3.64 -10.73
CA VAL A 693 25.09 3.46 -10.77
C VAL A 693 24.54 3.67 -12.18
N SER A 694 25.06 4.66 -12.90
CA SER A 694 24.60 4.97 -14.26
C SER A 694 25.00 3.88 -15.26
N LEU A 695 26.12 3.18 -15.05
CA LEU A 695 26.48 1.99 -15.84
C LEU A 695 25.50 0.84 -15.61
N GLU A 696 25.08 0.57 -14.37
CA GLU A 696 24.04 -0.45 -14.11
C GLU A 696 22.69 -0.08 -14.74
N ILE A 697 22.30 1.20 -14.71
CA ILE A 697 21.11 1.69 -15.41
C ILE A 697 21.26 1.50 -16.94
N GLN A 698 22.40 1.90 -17.51
CA GLN A 698 22.70 1.77 -18.94
C GLN A 698 22.68 0.30 -19.39
N LYS A 699 23.20 -0.60 -18.55
CA LYS A 699 23.22 -2.05 -18.76
C LYS A 699 21.80 -2.61 -18.96
N GLU A 700 20.88 -2.30 -18.05
CA GLU A 700 19.48 -2.74 -18.16
C GLU A 700 18.73 -2.07 -19.33
N ILE A 701 19.07 -0.83 -19.69
CA ILE A 701 18.54 -0.19 -20.91
C ILE A 701 18.97 -0.95 -22.17
N ILE A 702 20.25 -1.34 -22.25
CA ILE A 702 20.79 -2.10 -23.38
C ILE A 702 20.13 -3.47 -23.47
N LYS A 703 19.96 -4.17 -22.34
CA LYS A 703 19.20 -5.43 -22.28
C LYS A 703 17.76 -5.25 -22.78
N PHE A 704 17.05 -4.22 -22.30
CA PHE A 704 15.70 -3.90 -22.77
C PHE A 704 15.65 -3.61 -24.28
N LEU A 705 16.63 -2.89 -24.83
CA LEU A 705 16.72 -2.69 -26.27
C LEU A 705 16.95 -4.02 -27.01
N GLY A 706 17.83 -4.90 -26.53
CA GLY A 706 18.02 -6.24 -27.11
C GLY A 706 16.72 -7.05 -27.16
N ASP A 707 15.96 -7.05 -26.07
CA ASP A 707 14.73 -7.82 -25.94
C ASP A 707 13.55 -7.23 -26.76
N PHE A 708 13.44 -5.90 -26.90
CA PHE A 708 12.25 -5.22 -27.43
C PHE A 708 12.43 -4.44 -28.75
N SER A 709 13.64 -4.28 -29.28
CA SER A 709 13.89 -3.43 -30.48
C SER A 709 13.04 -3.81 -31.69
N ASN A 710 12.90 -5.10 -31.99
CA ASN A 710 12.11 -5.56 -33.14
C ASN A 710 10.63 -5.22 -32.97
N THR A 711 10.11 -5.37 -31.75
CA THR A 711 8.73 -5.01 -31.39
C THR A 711 8.50 -3.51 -31.46
N ILE A 712 9.42 -2.71 -30.90
CA ILE A 712 9.36 -1.23 -30.90
C ILE A 712 9.39 -0.68 -32.34
N THR A 713 10.26 -1.22 -33.19
CA THR A 713 10.53 -0.72 -34.54
C THR A 713 9.71 -1.37 -35.65
N TYR A 714 8.80 -2.28 -35.30
CA TYR A 714 8.02 -3.09 -36.25
C TYR A 714 8.87 -3.87 -37.26
N GLU A 715 10.05 -4.31 -36.87
CA GLU A 715 10.89 -5.14 -37.73
C GLU A 715 10.30 -6.55 -37.84
N ASN A 716 10.06 -6.97 -39.08
CA ASN A 716 9.45 -8.26 -39.39
C ASN A 716 10.51 -9.16 -40.06
N PRO A 717 10.80 -10.37 -39.52
CA PRO A 717 11.81 -11.27 -40.08
C PRO A 717 11.54 -11.71 -41.53
N TYR A 718 10.29 -11.60 -42.00
CA TYR A 718 9.84 -11.96 -43.35
C TYR A 718 9.73 -10.77 -44.32
N ARG A 719 10.07 -9.54 -43.88
CA ARG A 719 9.90 -8.27 -44.64
C ARG A 719 10.54 -8.29 -46.03
N TYR A 720 11.61 -9.05 -46.23
CA TYR A 720 12.31 -9.13 -47.52
C TYR A 720 11.62 -10.07 -48.52
N GLU A 721 10.89 -11.08 -48.05
CA GLU A 721 10.23 -12.07 -48.91
C GLU A 721 8.87 -11.57 -49.42
N SER A 722 8.13 -10.79 -48.61
CA SER A 722 6.88 -10.14 -49.04
C SER A 722 7.09 -9.08 -50.14
N ILE A 723 8.27 -8.47 -50.21
CA ILE A 723 8.61 -7.50 -51.27
C ILE A 723 8.82 -8.22 -52.62
N LYS A 724 9.39 -9.44 -52.62
CA LYS A 724 9.60 -10.22 -53.85
C LYS A 724 8.31 -10.70 -54.52
N GLN A 725 7.23 -10.89 -53.76
CA GLN A 725 5.94 -11.33 -54.34
C GLN A 725 5.14 -10.21 -55.01
N ASN A 726 5.46 -8.93 -54.77
CA ASN A 726 4.58 -7.80 -55.11
C ASN A 726 5.13 -6.81 -56.16
N ARG A 727 6.26 -7.10 -56.85
CA ARG A 727 6.79 -6.18 -57.90
C ARG A 727 7.37 -6.87 -59.14
N SER A 728 6.52 -7.05 -60.13
CA SER A 728 6.89 -6.83 -61.53
C SER A 728 6.84 -5.32 -61.82
N GLY A 729 8.00 -4.65 -61.85
CA GLY A 729 8.06 -3.20 -62.12
C GLY A 729 9.39 -2.60 -61.75
N ALA A 730 10.15 -2.15 -62.75
CA ALA A 730 11.44 -1.52 -62.55
C ALA A 730 11.27 -0.12 -61.93
N ASN A 731 11.78 0.06 -60.71
CA ASN A 731 12.36 1.32 -60.24
C ASN A 731 13.20 1.02 -59.00
N GLN A 732 14.52 1.06 -59.15
CA GLN A 732 15.46 0.96 -58.04
C GLN A 732 15.45 2.28 -57.26
N SER A 733 14.66 2.32 -56.18
CA SER A 733 14.94 3.18 -55.05
C SER A 733 15.11 2.28 -53.82
N ASN A 734 16.24 2.45 -53.12
CA ASN A 734 16.55 1.71 -51.90
C ASN A 734 15.36 1.80 -50.95
N SER A 735 14.66 0.69 -50.74
CA SER A 735 13.39 0.67 -49.99
C SER A 735 13.67 0.75 -48.49
N THR A 736 13.99 1.97 -48.05
CA THR A 736 14.05 2.47 -46.68
C THR A 736 14.24 1.39 -45.62
N SER A 737 15.52 1.17 -45.29
CA SER A 737 15.92 0.47 -44.08
C SER A 737 15.15 1.01 -42.87
N ASN A 738 14.94 0.15 -41.88
CA ASN A 738 14.25 0.52 -40.66
C ASN A 738 15.09 1.54 -39.87
N MET A 739 14.93 2.83 -40.15
CA MET A 739 15.83 3.89 -39.64
C MET A 739 15.90 3.87 -38.11
N SER A 740 14.78 3.64 -37.43
CA SER A 740 14.72 3.49 -35.98
C SER A 740 15.53 2.30 -35.49
N LEU A 741 15.42 1.13 -36.15
CA LEU A 741 16.23 -0.05 -35.80
C LEU A 741 17.71 0.18 -36.08
N ASN A 742 18.06 0.78 -37.22
CA ASN A 742 19.44 1.15 -37.55
C ASN A 742 20.02 2.11 -36.50
N SER A 743 19.24 3.08 -36.00
CA SER A 743 19.66 3.99 -34.91
C SER A 743 19.87 3.30 -33.57
N ILE A 744 19.23 2.15 -33.34
CA ILE A 744 19.51 1.29 -32.17
C ILE A 744 20.78 0.48 -32.42
N ILE A 745 20.88 -0.21 -33.57
CA ILE A 745 22.04 -1.05 -33.93
C ILE A 745 23.33 -0.24 -33.85
N LEU A 746 23.38 0.95 -34.47
CA LEU A 746 24.58 1.81 -34.45
C LEU A 746 25.02 2.19 -33.03
N ARG A 747 24.08 2.47 -32.10
CA ARG A 747 24.40 2.73 -30.69
C ARG A 747 24.91 1.47 -29.98
N LEU A 748 24.33 0.30 -30.26
CA LEU A 748 24.80 -0.97 -29.69
C LEU A 748 26.20 -1.37 -30.23
N GLU A 749 26.47 -1.13 -31.51
CA GLU A 749 27.78 -1.30 -32.13
C GLU A 749 28.83 -0.37 -31.48
N GLU A 750 28.48 0.90 -31.26
CA GLU A 750 29.30 1.87 -30.53
C GLU A 750 29.57 1.41 -29.08
N TYR A 751 28.54 0.95 -28.37
CA TYR A 751 28.70 0.42 -27.01
C TYR A 751 29.58 -0.84 -26.97
N ALA A 752 29.45 -1.74 -27.94
CA ALA A 752 30.31 -2.93 -28.06
C ALA A 752 31.80 -2.59 -28.30
N ILE A 753 32.10 -1.51 -29.02
CA ILE A 753 33.49 -1.10 -29.32
C ILE A 753 34.10 -0.22 -28.22
N PHE A 754 33.36 0.74 -27.65
CA PHE A 754 33.96 1.83 -26.86
C PHE A 754 33.66 1.78 -25.35
N SER A 755 32.65 1.04 -24.89
CA SER A 755 32.23 1.07 -23.48
C SER A 755 33.05 0.14 -22.56
N PRO A 756 32.85 0.16 -21.21
CA PRO A 756 33.42 -0.85 -20.30
C PRO A 756 32.94 -2.27 -20.61
N TRP A 757 33.68 -3.30 -20.18
CA TRP A 757 33.44 -4.69 -20.58
C TRP A 757 32.03 -5.20 -20.26
N GLN A 758 31.43 -4.78 -19.14
CA GLN A 758 30.06 -5.13 -18.75
C GLN A 758 29.04 -4.66 -19.81
N ILE A 759 29.21 -3.43 -20.29
CA ILE A 759 28.36 -2.82 -21.30
C ILE A 759 28.60 -3.48 -22.67
N ARG A 760 29.86 -3.83 -23.00
CA ARG A 760 30.17 -4.56 -24.25
C ARG A 760 29.49 -5.92 -24.32
N MET A 761 29.52 -6.67 -23.22
CA MET A 761 28.89 -8.00 -23.12
C MET A 761 27.39 -7.92 -23.44
N GLU A 762 26.67 -7.01 -22.78
CA GLU A 762 25.22 -6.87 -22.99
C GLU A 762 24.89 -6.22 -24.33
N ALA A 763 25.75 -5.35 -24.87
CA ALA A 763 25.57 -4.80 -26.22
C ALA A 763 25.69 -5.88 -27.30
N VAL A 764 26.63 -6.83 -27.14
CA VAL A 764 26.78 -7.99 -28.04
C VAL A 764 25.62 -8.99 -27.88
N ASP A 765 25.12 -9.21 -26.66
CA ASP A 765 23.90 -10.00 -26.42
C ASP A 765 22.65 -9.35 -27.07
N ALA A 766 22.48 -8.04 -26.89
CA ALA A 766 21.40 -7.27 -27.50
C ALA A 766 21.45 -7.32 -29.03
N LEU A 767 22.65 -7.18 -29.63
CA LEU A 767 22.85 -7.37 -31.07
C LEU A 767 22.50 -8.79 -31.52
N ALA A 768 22.84 -9.83 -30.75
CA ALA A 768 22.48 -11.21 -31.07
C ALA A 768 20.96 -11.42 -31.07
N LYS A 769 20.26 -10.94 -30.04
CA LYS A 769 18.79 -10.99 -29.94
C LYS A 769 18.10 -10.29 -31.11
N ILE A 770 18.54 -9.07 -31.43
CA ILE A 770 18.09 -8.34 -32.61
C ILE A 770 18.36 -9.15 -33.88
N ALA A 771 19.57 -9.72 -34.03
CA ALA A 771 19.91 -10.54 -35.18
C ALA A 771 18.95 -11.72 -35.30
N PHE A 772 18.77 -12.57 -34.29
CA PHE A 772 17.91 -13.75 -34.36
C PHE A 772 16.45 -13.45 -34.77
N LEU A 773 15.89 -12.34 -34.30
CA LEU A 773 14.50 -11.93 -34.56
C LEU A 773 14.31 -11.08 -35.83
N SER A 774 15.37 -10.56 -36.44
CA SER A 774 15.29 -9.62 -37.58
C SER A 774 15.25 -10.27 -38.96
N SER A 775 15.09 -9.44 -40.00
CA SER A 775 15.22 -9.83 -41.40
C SER A 775 16.67 -10.23 -41.75
N THR A 776 16.85 -10.98 -42.85
CA THR A 776 18.17 -11.49 -43.29
C THR A 776 19.20 -10.36 -43.53
N VAL A 777 18.75 -9.17 -43.96
CA VAL A 777 19.65 -8.02 -44.19
C VAL A 777 20.28 -7.55 -42.87
N VAL A 778 19.47 -7.43 -41.82
CA VAL A 778 19.94 -7.06 -40.47
C VAL A 778 20.83 -8.17 -39.88
N LYS A 779 20.45 -9.44 -40.05
CA LYS A 779 21.26 -10.61 -39.65
C LYS A 779 22.67 -10.55 -40.23
N ILE A 780 22.79 -10.31 -41.54
CA ILE A 780 24.08 -10.23 -42.25
C ILE A 780 24.88 -9.00 -41.81
N HIS A 781 24.23 -7.85 -41.59
CA HIS A 781 24.90 -6.64 -41.10
C HIS A 781 25.54 -6.88 -39.72
N ILE A 782 24.79 -7.43 -38.77
CA ILE A 782 25.29 -7.72 -37.41
C ILE A 782 26.36 -8.82 -37.45
N TYR A 783 26.17 -9.86 -38.27
CA TYR A 783 27.19 -10.90 -38.49
C TYR A 783 28.52 -10.30 -38.98
N ASN A 784 28.47 -9.44 -40.01
CA ASN A 784 29.64 -8.78 -40.56
C ASN A 784 30.31 -7.84 -39.54
N PHE A 785 29.53 -7.14 -38.69
CA PHE A 785 30.06 -6.34 -37.60
C PHE A 785 30.81 -7.20 -36.58
N LEU A 786 30.16 -8.26 -36.06
CA LEU A 786 30.75 -9.14 -35.04
C LEU A 786 32.01 -9.86 -35.54
N ASN A 787 32.07 -10.17 -36.85
CA ASN A 787 33.22 -10.82 -37.49
C ASN A 787 34.34 -9.83 -37.89
N SER A 788 34.04 -8.55 -38.11
CA SER A 788 35.03 -7.52 -38.47
C SER A 788 35.56 -6.71 -37.28
N ALA A 789 34.94 -6.84 -36.10
CA ALA A 789 35.33 -6.13 -34.89
C ALA A 789 36.80 -6.39 -34.47
N PRO A 790 37.54 -5.37 -34.00
CA PRO A 790 38.99 -5.44 -33.84
C PRO A 790 39.43 -6.38 -32.72
N ASN A 791 39.94 -7.54 -33.13
CA ASN A 791 40.52 -8.59 -32.28
C ASN A 791 41.65 -8.13 -31.34
N GLU A 792 42.25 -6.96 -31.60
CA GLU A 792 43.44 -6.45 -30.92
C GLU A 792 43.14 -5.44 -29.79
N SER A 793 41.88 -5.00 -29.63
CA SER A 793 41.55 -4.10 -28.53
C SER A 793 41.49 -4.85 -27.19
N HIS A 794 42.17 -4.33 -26.16
CA HIS A 794 42.32 -4.98 -24.84
C HIS A 794 40.99 -5.33 -24.13
N GLY A 795 39.85 -4.77 -24.55
CA GLY A 795 38.51 -5.11 -24.03
C GLY A 795 37.75 -6.18 -24.82
N TRP A 796 38.17 -6.54 -26.04
CA TRP A 796 37.43 -7.49 -26.90
C TRP A 796 37.70 -8.96 -26.53
N THR A 797 38.87 -9.25 -25.95
CA THR A 797 39.25 -10.59 -25.46
C THR A 797 38.24 -11.17 -24.49
N CYS A 798 37.65 -10.34 -23.62
CA CYS A 798 36.64 -10.75 -22.63
C CYS A 798 35.28 -11.13 -23.25
N VAL A 799 34.96 -10.64 -24.44
CA VAL A 799 33.67 -10.86 -25.13
C VAL A 799 33.78 -11.95 -26.21
N LYS A 800 35.01 -12.21 -26.68
CA LYS A 800 35.32 -13.09 -27.83
C LYS A 800 34.70 -14.49 -27.77
N SER A 801 34.58 -15.10 -26.60
CA SER A 801 33.92 -16.41 -26.44
C SER A 801 32.42 -16.34 -26.75
N ASN A 802 31.71 -15.35 -26.19
CA ASN A 802 30.29 -15.13 -26.46
C ASN A 802 30.07 -14.73 -27.93
N THR A 803 30.87 -13.81 -28.46
CA THR A 803 30.84 -13.41 -29.87
C THR A 803 31.02 -14.61 -30.81
N SER A 804 31.93 -15.54 -30.51
CA SER A 804 32.13 -16.76 -31.30
C SER A 804 30.91 -17.67 -31.29
N ILE A 805 30.26 -17.86 -30.14
CA ILE A 805 29.00 -18.63 -30.04
C ILE A 805 27.92 -17.98 -30.91
N ILE A 806 27.73 -16.66 -30.79
CA ILE A 806 26.75 -15.90 -31.58
C ILE A 806 27.02 -16.01 -33.09
N ILE A 807 28.26 -15.81 -33.53
CA ILE A 807 28.67 -15.94 -34.94
C ILE A 807 28.35 -17.35 -35.45
N ASN A 808 28.74 -18.39 -34.71
CA ASN A 808 28.49 -19.79 -35.09
C ASN A 808 26.99 -20.11 -35.17
N THR A 809 26.16 -19.60 -34.25
CA THR A 809 24.71 -19.78 -34.29
C THR A 809 24.06 -19.03 -35.46
N ILE A 810 24.53 -17.83 -35.79
CA ILE A 810 24.05 -17.09 -36.97
C ILE A 810 24.48 -17.79 -38.27
N ASP A 811 25.71 -18.28 -38.36
CA ASP A 811 26.20 -19.02 -39.54
C ASP A 811 25.43 -20.33 -39.75
N GLN A 812 25.19 -21.10 -38.68
CA GLN A 812 24.33 -22.29 -38.74
C GLN A 812 22.90 -21.94 -39.18
N LEU A 813 22.31 -20.85 -38.66
CA LEU A 813 20.98 -20.39 -39.07
C LEU A 813 20.93 -19.98 -40.55
N LEU A 814 21.93 -19.24 -41.04
CA LEU A 814 22.01 -18.83 -42.44
C LEU A 814 22.24 -20.02 -43.38
N THR A 815 23.13 -20.94 -43.01
CA THR A 815 23.45 -22.17 -43.75
C THR A 815 22.25 -23.11 -43.82
N LEU A 816 21.57 -23.37 -42.71
CA LEU A 816 20.37 -24.20 -42.67
C LEU A 816 19.20 -23.55 -43.42
N ARG A 817 19.06 -22.22 -43.36
CA ARG A 817 18.07 -21.52 -44.20
C ARG A 817 18.40 -21.62 -45.68
N ALA A 818 19.67 -21.53 -46.08
CA ALA A 818 20.09 -21.72 -47.48
C ALA A 818 19.84 -23.16 -47.98
N LYS A 819 20.03 -24.17 -47.13
CA LYS A 819 19.70 -25.59 -47.39
C LYS A 819 18.20 -25.80 -47.59
N TRP A 820 17.36 -25.32 -46.65
CA TRP A 820 15.95 -25.67 -46.60
C TRP A 820 15.02 -24.78 -47.43
N LEU A 821 15.30 -23.47 -47.54
CA LEU A 821 14.40 -22.52 -48.22
C LEU A 821 14.10 -22.85 -49.71
N PRO A 822 15.06 -23.36 -50.52
CA PRO A 822 14.76 -23.80 -51.88
C PRO A 822 13.85 -25.04 -51.91
N GLN A 823 14.05 -25.97 -50.98
CA GLN A 823 13.29 -27.23 -50.91
C GLN A 823 11.86 -26.99 -50.42
N LEU A 824 11.67 -26.09 -49.46
CA LEU A 824 10.35 -25.65 -48.96
C LEU A 824 9.51 -24.91 -50.01
N LYS A 825 10.12 -24.44 -51.10
CA LYS A 825 9.46 -23.80 -52.25
C LYS A 825 9.27 -24.75 -53.44
N GLY A 826 9.77 -25.99 -53.34
CA GLY A 826 9.69 -27.03 -54.35
C GLY A 826 8.64 -28.11 -54.04
N THR A 827 8.76 -29.24 -54.74
CA THR A 827 7.90 -30.42 -54.59
C THR A 827 7.95 -31.05 -53.19
N SER A 828 6.93 -31.86 -52.88
CA SER A 828 6.75 -32.52 -51.58
C SER A 828 8.01 -33.20 -51.02
N LEU A 829 8.44 -32.78 -49.84
CA LEU A 829 9.56 -33.36 -49.10
C LEU A 829 9.29 -34.81 -48.69
N SER A 830 10.35 -35.63 -48.68
CA SER A 830 10.28 -37.00 -48.14
C SER A 830 10.13 -37.01 -46.61
N THR A 831 9.63 -38.12 -46.05
CA THR A 831 9.48 -38.32 -44.60
C THR A 831 10.81 -38.20 -43.83
N ASN A 832 11.93 -38.60 -44.45
CA ASN A 832 13.26 -38.45 -43.86
C ASN A 832 13.70 -36.97 -43.83
N GLN A 833 13.48 -36.22 -44.92
CA GLN A 833 13.76 -34.77 -44.94
C GLN A 833 12.89 -33.99 -43.96
N ILE A 834 11.62 -34.37 -43.76
CA ILE A 834 10.76 -33.75 -42.74
C ILE A 834 11.30 -34.01 -41.33
N ARG A 835 11.79 -35.23 -41.04
CA ARG A 835 12.43 -35.54 -39.74
C ARG A 835 13.70 -34.71 -39.54
N GLU A 836 14.53 -34.59 -40.57
CA GLU A 836 15.76 -33.79 -40.55
C GLU A 836 15.46 -32.30 -40.35
N LEU A 837 14.49 -31.74 -41.09
CA LEU A 837 14.00 -30.37 -40.92
C LEU A 837 13.51 -30.08 -39.49
N LYS A 838 12.74 -31.00 -38.90
CA LYS A 838 12.27 -30.88 -37.50
C LYS A 838 13.45 -30.89 -36.51
N ASN A 839 14.46 -31.73 -36.75
CA ASN A 839 15.67 -31.80 -35.93
C ASN A 839 16.50 -30.51 -36.05
N ASP A 840 16.79 -30.06 -37.28
CA ASP A 840 17.52 -28.82 -37.56
C ASP A 840 16.81 -27.60 -36.94
N HIS A 841 15.49 -27.51 -37.07
CA HIS A 841 14.67 -26.49 -36.42
C HIS A 841 14.78 -26.54 -34.89
N THR A 842 14.64 -27.72 -34.29
CA THR A 842 14.69 -27.89 -32.83
C THR A 842 16.07 -27.51 -32.27
N ASN A 843 17.14 -27.91 -32.95
CA ASN A 843 18.51 -27.57 -32.54
C ASN A 843 18.77 -26.06 -32.63
N LEU A 844 18.31 -25.38 -33.69
CA LEU A 844 18.38 -23.92 -33.77
C LEU A 844 17.57 -23.23 -32.66
N CYS A 845 16.35 -23.69 -32.39
CA CYS A 845 15.52 -23.13 -31.31
C CYS A 845 16.15 -23.35 -29.92
N LEU A 846 16.85 -24.46 -29.68
CA LEU A 846 17.60 -24.70 -28.44
C LEU A 846 18.83 -23.78 -28.32
N GLN A 847 19.63 -23.63 -29.38
CA GLN A 847 20.80 -22.75 -29.38
C GLN A 847 20.40 -21.28 -29.21
N ILE A 848 19.41 -20.82 -29.97
CA ILE A 848 18.89 -19.44 -29.91
C ILE A 848 18.18 -19.20 -28.58
N GLY A 849 17.49 -20.21 -28.03
CA GLY A 849 16.83 -20.15 -26.73
C GLY A 849 17.76 -19.84 -25.56
N LEU A 850 19.07 -20.10 -25.68
CA LEU A 850 20.06 -19.70 -24.66
C LEU A 850 20.13 -18.17 -24.44
N PHE A 851 19.70 -17.38 -25.43
CA PHE A 851 19.73 -15.92 -25.41
C PHE A 851 18.40 -15.29 -24.97
N PHE A 852 17.34 -16.06 -24.68
CA PHE A 852 16.02 -15.52 -24.33
C PHE A 852 15.46 -16.16 -23.07
N ASP A 853 14.96 -15.35 -22.12
CA ASP A 853 14.25 -15.85 -20.93
C ASP A 853 13.07 -16.76 -21.33
N GLN A 854 12.36 -16.40 -22.40
CA GLN A 854 11.33 -17.22 -23.05
C GLN A 854 11.32 -16.95 -24.56
N LEU A 855 11.73 -17.94 -25.37
CA LEU A 855 11.60 -17.88 -26.83
C LEU A 855 10.13 -18.16 -27.24
N SER A 856 9.59 -17.38 -28.18
CA SER A 856 8.20 -17.57 -28.64
C SER A 856 7.99 -18.94 -29.27
N SER A 857 6.87 -19.60 -28.94
CA SER A 857 6.46 -20.88 -29.54
C SER A 857 6.18 -20.79 -31.05
N ASP A 858 5.92 -19.59 -31.57
CA ASP A 858 5.74 -19.31 -33.00
C ASP A 858 7.05 -18.90 -33.70
N TYR A 859 8.20 -18.95 -33.02
CA TYR A 859 9.49 -18.61 -33.62
C TYR A 859 9.95 -19.67 -34.64
N LEU A 860 10.19 -19.22 -35.88
CA LEU A 860 10.56 -20.08 -37.01
C LEU A 860 11.90 -19.62 -37.61
N PRO A 861 13.05 -20.07 -37.07
CA PRO A 861 14.37 -19.62 -37.54
C PRO A 861 14.63 -19.95 -39.02
N LEU A 862 14.00 -21.00 -39.54
CA LEU A 862 14.11 -21.47 -40.93
C LEU A 862 13.16 -20.80 -41.93
N GLY A 863 12.27 -19.90 -41.48
CA GLY A 863 11.27 -19.24 -42.34
C GLY A 863 9.84 -19.70 -42.12
N ILE A 864 8.86 -18.88 -42.51
CA ILE A 864 7.43 -19.16 -42.30
C ILE A 864 6.93 -20.35 -43.13
N GLU A 865 7.61 -20.63 -44.24
CA GLU A 865 7.37 -21.77 -45.13
C GLU A 865 7.54 -23.12 -44.40
N SER A 866 8.35 -23.16 -43.35
CA SER A 866 8.55 -24.38 -42.53
C SER A 866 7.38 -24.69 -41.58
N LYS A 867 6.48 -23.72 -41.30
CA LYS A 867 5.44 -23.81 -40.26
C LYS A 867 4.57 -25.08 -40.38
N ASN A 868 4.05 -25.33 -41.58
CA ASN A 868 3.10 -26.42 -41.82
C ASN A 868 3.74 -27.81 -41.64
N LEU A 869 5.05 -27.93 -41.84
CA LEU A 869 5.80 -29.20 -41.81
C LEU A 869 6.40 -29.48 -40.43
N ILE A 870 6.70 -28.43 -39.65
CA ILE A 870 7.14 -28.57 -38.26
C ILE A 870 5.96 -28.99 -37.37
N PHE A 871 4.82 -28.32 -37.52
CA PHE A 871 3.63 -28.54 -36.67
C PHE A 871 2.64 -29.57 -37.19
N SER A 872 2.88 -30.22 -38.34
CA SER A 872 2.11 -31.41 -38.73
C SER A 872 2.38 -32.55 -37.75
N LYS A 873 1.31 -33.16 -37.23
CA LYS A 873 1.37 -34.36 -36.37
C LYS A 873 1.98 -35.54 -37.12
#